data_AF-A0A395SBY6-F1
#
_entry.id   AF-A0A395SBY6-F1
#
_cell.length_a   1.000
_cell.length_b   1.000
_cell.length_c   1.000
_cell.angle_alpha   90.00
_cell.angle_beta   90.00
_cell.angle_gamma   90.00
#
_symmetry.space_group_name_H-M   'P 1'
#
loop_
_entity.id
_entity.type
_entity.pdbx_description
1 polymer ?
#
loop_
_entity_poly.entity_id
_entity_poly.type
_entity_poly.pdbx_seq_one_letter_code
_entity_poly.pdbx_strand_id
1 'polypeptide(L)'
;MGGGSQANISGTAKIYQLPFSMPYRHAAQVSGTPSLLPQGWQQRSSYIAMQTTELCYLGHSRAAETHLNGLMKFLDIYCPLGMSSPAEPSNATELSIRYIMLTYLFISICKSRVRVELVDVGEDTTPEVMAAMHDRYKVEAGGIDLKLRSMELLPYFFAPLSSMRGFRDIDPFPVIDCLLSLTDISQLRGPATDEKCVQQLLWLEGTAVKLVVASIETHIESMPGQSDKHHKEKSSDSMKSSWSGLFIAAELYVHQVLGLWTLDAPLEVKFHFHILGYLSWDLDKSDSCLEAGSAAASNFWFWKTFVGAFSLARHIETDRQVVLYPLRRQFIKLIYKWSEATGIKTWEEAREVLVSIVWPKSAFVHGFILALLKTILYRACKMVAIHPVHQPGAPIDLLARCPDLLIVSILETLPKHDLCSVSRLNKRYHALADAVLYNTVQWLKPELHLIFSQSLSRRPRRGSAIEEVKLAYPASELTRLISDTLEPMNSVSQTISTMSNLKTLDIAVPVGLLKSIGNLFNGPFDLACLQSCTLFYQDEDDQYWDLQENIHIFTHPTLETLVIKRAKLDDRGFEPIERPHNTALKTLHLIECDINDDTLSDVLMFPEALKEFVLTQREEPEPELEESSSSIRDYMMALKEQCHSLETITIDFPMLASGRALALREFVNLKTLRLNWDYQLFGKSTKKPRLHSVGLPPELETLEFFNPLGTDEEVTDLLASAIQSLHITCRKMKELIVLVEETEIPKEVLEAIKSQSQLRLSVIGGEEDRDDPE
;
A
#
# COMPACT_ATOMS: atom_id res chain seq x y z
N MET A 1 -2.33 -7.86 70.24
CA MET A 1 -3.65 -7.26 69.94
C MET A 1 -3.39 -5.86 69.41
N GLY A 2 -4.20 -5.45 68.44
CA GLY A 2 -3.90 -4.40 67.47
C GLY A 2 -3.94 -2.95 67.96
N GLY A 3 -3.74 -2.06 66.99
CA GLY A 3 -3.78 -0.61 67.08
C GLY A 3 -2.47 -0.05 66.50
N GLY A 4 -2.36 0.33 65.23
CA GLY A 4 -3.28 1.15 64.45
C GLY A 4 -2.64 2.53 64.30
N SER A 5 -1.91 2.77 63.20
CA SER A 5 -1.52 4.12 62.79
C SER A 5 -1.69 4.24 61.28
N GLN A 6 -2.63 5.08 60.90
CA GLN A 6 -2.89 5.53 59.54
C GLN A 6 -1.69 6.34 59.04
N ALA A 7 -1.10 5.95 57.91
CA ALA A 7 -0.29 6.84 57.10
C ALA A 7 -1.09 7.16 55.83
N ASN A 8 -1.44 8.44 55.68
CA ASN A 8 -2.15 9.01 54.55
C ASN A 8 -1.42 8.74 53.23
N ILE A 9 -2.17 8.21 52.27
CA ILE A 9 -1.80 8.14 50.86
C ILE A 9 -2.14 9.50 50.24
N SER A 10 -1.12 10.29 49.92
CA SER A 10 -1.22 11.42 48.98
C SER A 10 -0.12 11.29 47.92
N GLY A 11 -0.22 10.25 47.11
CA GLY A 11 0.57 10.11 45.89
C GLY A 11 0.05 11.09 44.84
N THR A 12 0.75 12.20 44.67
CA THR A 12 0.57 13.09 43.51
C THR A 12 1.05 12.34 42.27
N ALA A 13 0.10 11.87 41.45
CA ALA A 13 0.37 11.35 40.12
C ALA A 13 0.97 12.47 39.26
N LYS A 14 2.29 12.48 39.11
CA LYS A 14 2.94 13.24 38.03
C LYS A 14 2.65 12.52 36.72
N ILE A 15 1.70 13.06 35.98
CA ILE A 15 1.51 12.80 34.55
C ILE A 15 2.83 13.21 33.87
N TYR A 16 3.66 12.23 33.51
CA TYR A 16 4.76 12.46 32.58
C TYR A 16 4.14 12.58 31.19
N GLN A 17 3.91 13.81 30.74
CA GLN A 17 3.76 14.09 29.31
C GLN A 17 5.05 13.65 28.61
N LEU A 18 4.95 12.60 27.79
CA LEU A 18 6.00 12.23 26.84
C LEU A 18 6.17 13.39 25.85
N PRO A 19 7.37 13.97 25.71
CA PRO A 19 7.59 15.04 24.74
C PRO A 19 7.81 14.41 23.37
N PHE A 20 6.73 14.09 22.65
CA PHE A 20 6.79 13.92 21.20
C PHE A 20 6.84 15.29 20.54
N SER A 21 8.00 15.95 20.60
CA SER A 21 8.31 17.10 19.75
C SER A 21 9.69 16.93 19.14
N MET A 22 9.73 16.59 17.85
CA MET A 22 10.95 16.64 17.05
C MET A 22 11.25 18.11 16.69
N PRO A 23 12.48 18.61 16.86
CA PRO A 23 12.87 19.93 16.43
C PRO A 23 13.06 19.97 14.91
N TYR A 24 12.18 20.69 14.21
CA TYR A 24 12.36 21.06 12.79
C TYR A 24 13.42 22.17 12.67
N ARG A 25 14.61 21.86 12.14
CA ARG A 25 15.48 22.84 11.45
C ARG A 25 16.32 22.18 10.34
N HIS A 26 16.29 22.81 9.16
CA HIS A 26 16.95 22.46 7.90
C HIS A 26 18.48 22.39 7.93
N ALA A 27 19.05 21.56 7.05
CA ALA A 27 20.17 21.95 6.19
C ALA A 27 20.17 21.12 4.89
N ALA A 28 19.83 21.78 3.77
CA ALA A 28 20.12 21.27 2.44
C ALA A 28 21.63 21.38 2.18
N GLN A 29 22.29 20.28 1.86
CA GLN A 29 23.59 20.30 1.18
C GLN A 29 23.56 19.32 0.01
N VAL A 30 23.56 19.92 -1.18
CA VAL A 30 23.80 19.27 -2.46
C VAL A 30 25.27 18.83 -2.50
N SER A 31 25.52 17.53 -2.62
CA SER A 31 26.81 17.03 -3.10
C SER A 31 26.58 15.84 -4.02
N GLY A 32 27.18 15.91 -5.21
CA GLY A 32 26.92 15.03 -6.34
C GLY A 32 27.52 13.65 -6.14
N THR A 33 26.65 12.68 -5.88
CA THR A 33 26.73 11.28 -6.34
C THR A 33 25.28 10.79 -6.47
N PRO A 34 24.92 9.97 -7.46
CA PRO A 34 23.54 9.51 -7.60
C PRO A 34 23.24 8.55 -6.44
N SER A 35 22.50 9.02 -5.45
CA SER A 35 21.91 8.14 -4.43
C SER A 35 20.81 7.30 -5.08
N LEU A 36 20.97 5.98 -5.08
CA LEU A 36 20.00 5.01 -5.61
C LEU A 36 18.65 4.98 -4.86
N LEU A 37 18.46 5.82 -3.82
CA LEU A 37 17.24 5.89 -3.02
C LEU A 37 16.66 7.32 -3.03
N PRO A 38 15.33 7.50 -3.13
CA PRO A 38 14.68 8.81 -3.12
C PRO A 38 14.94 9.59 -1.82
N GLN A 39 14.92 10.93 -1.91
CA GLN A 39 14.85 11.80 -0.73
C GLN A 39 13.61 11.42 0.11
N GLY A 40 13.80 11.20 1.42
CA GLY A 40 12.74 10.81 2.35
C GLY A 40 12.53 9.30 2.56
N TRP A 41 13.28 8.43 1.86
CA TRP A 41 13.20 6.96 2.05
C TRP A 41 13.43 6.54 3.51
N GLN A 42 14.53 7.00 4.13
CA GLN A 42 14.86 6.69 5.52
C GLN A 42 13.74 7.07 6.47
N GLN A 43 13.14 8.24 6.26
CA GLN A 43 12.07 8.77 7.10
C GLN A 43 10.79 7.97 6.97
N ARG A 44 10.40 7.58 5.74
CA ARG A 44 9.19 6.77 5.49
C ARG A 44 9.34 5.34 6.01
N SER A 45 10.47 4.67 5.74
CA SER A 45 10.70 3.31 6.24
C SER A 45 10.83 3.26 7.77
N SER A 46 11.45 4.29 8.36
CA SER A 46 11.50 4.47 9.81
C SER A 46 10.10 4.61 10.41
N TYR A 47 9.26 5.47 9.81
CA TYR A 47 7.88 5.69 10.27
C TYR A 47 7.05 4.41 10.21
N ILE A 48 7.11 3.66 9.10
CA ILE A 48 6.36 2.41 8.94
C ILE A 48 6.83 1.36 9.95
N ALA A 49 8.14 1.22 10.16
CA ALA A 49 8.67 0.28 11.16
C ALA A 49 8.20 0.63 12.58
N MET A 50 8.18 1.93 12.93
CA MET A 50 7.68 2.41 14.21
C MET A 50 6.19 2.12 14.39
N GLN A 51 5.35 2.49 13.41
CA GLN A 51 3.91 2.20 13.44
C GLN A 51 3.62 0.70 13.55
N THR A 52 4.39 -0.12 12.82
CA THR A 52 4.21 -1.58 12.88
C THR A 52 4.52 -2.12 14.27
N THR A 53 5.60 -1.65 14.90
CA THR A 53 5.93 -2.03 16.27
C THR A 53 4.83 -1.61 17.26
N GLU A 54 4.30 -0.39 17.12
CA GLU A 54 3.17 0.08 17.93
C GLU A 54 1.93 -0.79 17.77
N LEU A 55 1.51 -1.07 16.54
CA LEU A 55 0.38 -1.94 16.22
C LEU A 55 0.57 -3.35 16.78
N CYS A 56 1.77 -3.92 16.69
CA CYS A 56 2.10 -5.22 17.29
C CYS A 56 1.97 -5.21 18.81
N TYR A 57 2.38 -4.12 19.49
CA TYR A 57 2.20 -3.99 20.94
C TYR A 57 0.75 -3.80 21.38
N LEU A 58 -0.09 -3.28 20.47
CA LEU A 58 -1.53 -3.13 20.63
C LEU A 58 -2.31 -4.37 20.16
N GLY A 59 -1.66 -5.42 19.64
CA GLY A 59 -2.32 -6.64 19.19
C GLY A 59 -2.95 -6.57 17.80
N HIS A 60 -2.73 -5.48 17.06
CA HIS A 60 -3.21 -5.30 15.68
C HIS A 60 -2.29 -5.99 14.65
N SER A 61 -2.17 -7.32 14.74
CA SER A 61 -1.27 -8.11 13.88
C SER A 61 -1.57 -8.00 12.38
N ARG A 62 -2.85 -7.89 11.99
CA ARG A 62 -3.25 -7.75 10.58
C ARG A 62 -2.86 -6.41 9.97
N ALA A 63 -3.04 -5.31 10.72
CA ALA A 63 -2.61 -3.98 10.28
C ALA A 63 -1.08 -3.92 10.17
N ALA A 64 -0.37 -4.51 11.15
CA ALA A 64 1.09 -4.65 11.11
C ALA A 64 1.59 -5.42 9.86
N GLU A 65 0.90 -6.49 9.44
CA GLU A 65 1.22 -7.20 8.20
C GLU A 65 1.01 -6.34 6.95
N THR A 66 -0.04 -5.51 6.91
CA THR A 66 -0.27 -4.57 5.81
C THR A 66 0.91 -3.59 5.66
N HIS A 67 1.43 -3.08 6.77
CA HIS A 67 2.61 -2.22 6.77
C HIS A 67 3.89 -2.94 6.29
N LEU A 68 4.13 -4.18 6.72
CA LEU A 68 5.25 -4.99 6.22
C LEU A 68 5.12 -5.27 4.71
N ASN A 69 3.92 -5.60 4.24
CA ASN A 69 3.65 -5.81 2.81
C ASN A 69 3.89 -4.53 1.99
N GLY A 70 3.52 -3.37 2.53
CA GLY A 70 3.83 -2.06 1.94
C GLY A 70 5.34 -1.82 1.82
N LEU A 71 6.11 -2.07 2.88
CA LEU A 71 7.58 -2.01 2.84
C LEU A 71 8.16 -2.95 1.77
N MET A 72 7.64 -4.18 1.67
CA MET A 72 8.09 -5.18 0.71
C MET A 72 7.81 -4.80 -0.75
N LYS A 73 6.61 -4.31 -1.06
CA LYS A 73 6.29 -3.77 -2.39
C LYS A 73 7.18 -2.60 -2.75
N PHE A 74 7.47 -1.73 -1.78
CA PHE A 74 8.36 -0.61 -2.00
C PHE A 74 9.78 -1.10 -2.32
N LEU A 75 10.32 -2.08 -1.59
CA LEU A 75 11.63 -2.67 -1.89
C LEU A 75 11.71 -3.33 -3.27
N ASP A 76 10.65 -3.99 -3.71
CA ASP A 76 10.57 -4.57 -5.05
C ASP A 76 10.73 -3.52 -6.16
N ILE A 77 10.26 -2.27 -5.94
CA ILE A 77 10.42 -1.16 -6.89
C ILE A 77 11.90 -0.76 -7.03
N TYR A 78 12.68 -0.81 -5.94
CA TYR A 78 14.08 -0.32 -5.93
C TYR A 78 15.13 -1.42 -6.06
N CYS A 79 14.80 -2.67 -5.71
CA CYS A 79 15.65 -3.84 -5.88
C CYS A 79 14.84 -4.98 -6.53
N PRO A 80 14.54 -4.90 -7.84
CA PRO A 80 13.70 -5.88 -8.50
C PRO A 80 14.33 -7.28 -8.49
N LEU A 81 13.49 -8.30 -8.32
CA LEU A 81 13.90 -9.71 -8.36
C LEU A 81 14.68 -10.03 -9.65
N GLY A 82 15.92 -10.52 -9.50
CA GLY A 82 16.74 -10.99 -10.62
C GLY A 82 17.78 -10.01 -11.16
N MET A 83 17.89 -8.79 -10.60
CA MET A 83 19.03 -7.91 -10.88
C MET A 83 20.26 -8.36 -10.10
N SER A 84 21.44 -8.28 -10.72
CA SER A 84 22.73 -8.57 -10.08
C SER A 84 22.87 -7.70 -8.83
N SER A 85 23.06 -8.32 -7.66
CA SER A 85 23.33 -7.60 -6.41
C SER A 85 24.47 -6.61 -6.66
N PRO A 86 24.33 -5.32 -6.28
CA PRO A 86 25.47 -4.41 -6.29
C PRO A 86 26.61 -5.01 -5.47
N ALA A 87 27.86 -4.77 -5.88
CA ALA A 87 29.05 -5.38 -5.27
C ALA A 87 29.14 -5.10 -3.74
N GLU A 88 28.63 -3.95 -3.30
CA GLU A 88 28.39 -3.63 -1.90
C GLU A 88 27.03 -2.90 -1.73
N PRO A 89 26.15 -3.35 -0.81
CA PRO A 89 24.93 -2.66 -0.44
C PRO A 89 25.31 -1.36 0.27
N SER A 90 24.64 -0.27 -0.12
CA SER A 90 24.80 1.02 0.54
C SER A 90 24.38 0.95 2.01
N ASN A 91 24.86 1.88 2.86
CA ASN A 91 24.37 2.03 4.24
C ASN A 91 22.84 2.13 4.31
N ALA A 92 22.22 2.69 3.28
CA ALA A 92 20.78 2.81 3.18
C ALA A 92 20.11 1.46 2.86
N THR A 93 20.71 0.61 2.04
CA THR A 93 20.26 -0.77 1.81
C THR A 93 20.36 -1.62 3.09
N GLU A 94 21.48 -1.55 3.81
CA GLU A 94 21.67 -2.20 5.10
C GLU A 94 20.64 -1.74 6.14
N LEU A 95 20.36 -0.43 6.20
CA LEU A 95 19.32 0.13 7.07
C LEU A 95 17.91 -0.31 6.67
N SER A 96 17.65 -0.49 5.37
CA SER A 96 16.38 -1.05 4.87
C SER A 96 16.14 -2.44 5.42
N ILE A 97 17.16 -3.31 5.29
CA ILE A 97 17.12 -4.69 5.80
C ILE A 97 16.88 -4.70 7.32
N ARG A 98 17.54 -3.80 8.05
CA ARG A 98 17.32 -3.65 9.50
C ARG A 98 15.88 -3.33 9.85
N TYR A 99 15.25 -2.39 9.14
CA TYR A 99 13.84 -2.05 9.36
C TYR A 99 12.92 -3.23 9.07
N ILE A 100 13.08 -3.86 7.90
CA ILE A 100 12.28 -5.02 7.51
C ILE A 100 12.37 -6.15 8.55
N MET A 101 13.59 -6.47 8.97
CA MET A 101 13.81 -7.57 9.91
C MET A 101 13.27 -7.26 11.30
N LEU A 102 13.39 -6.01 11.76
CA LEU A 102 12.78 -5.56 13.01
C LEU A 102 11.26 -5.68 12.94
N THR A 103 10.64 -5.13 11.90
CA THR A 103 9.19 -5.21 11.65
C THR A 103 8.71 -6.67 11.62
N TYR A 104 9.43 -7.53 10.91
CA TYR A 104 9.11 -8.95 10.80
C TYR A 104 9.22 -9.70 12.14
N LEU A 105 10.26 -9.42 12.95
CA LEU A 105 10.40 -9.97 14.31
C LEU A 105 9.18 -9.62 15.16
N PHE A 106 8.77 -8.35 15.18
CA PHE A 106 7.63 -7.89 15.97
C PHE A 106 6.32 -8.53 15.55
N ILE A 107 6.07 -8.68 14.24
CA ILE A 107 4.89 -9.38 13.72
C ILE A 107 4.89 -10.85 14.12
N SER A 108 6.02 -11.54 13.96
CA SER A 108 6.16 -12.96 14.26
C SER A 108 5.92 -13.26 15.75
N ILE A 109 6.44 -12.40 16.62
CA ILE A 109 6.19 -12.43 18.06
C ILE A 109 4.73 -12.12 18.38
N CYS A 110 4.14 -11.09 17.77
CA CYS A 110 2.75 -10.72 18.01
C CYS A 110 1.79 -11.86 17.62
N LYS A 111 1.94 -12.43 16.42
CA LYS A 111 1.08 -13.52 15.93
C LYS A 111 1.21 -14.79 16.75
N SER A 112 2.42 -15.17 17.14
CA SER A 112 2.63 -16.33 18.00
C SER A 112 2.02 -16.14 19.40
N ARG A 113 1.98 -14.91 19.94
CA ARG A 113 1.24 -14.58 21.17
C ARG A 113 -0.27 -14.69 20.99
N VAL A 114 -0.82 -14.02 19.98
CA VAL A 114 -2.27 -13.97 19.70
C VAL A 114 -2.83 -15.37 19.42
N ARG A 115 -2.08 -16.24 18.75
CA ARG A 115 -2.49 -17.65 18.51
C ARG A 115 -2.69 -18.45 19.80
N VAL A 116 -2.00 -18.10 20.90
CA VAL A 116 -2.25 -18.74 22.20
C VAL A 116 -3.59 -18.26 22.79
N GLU A 117 -4.03 -17.06 22.45
CA GLU A 117 -5.26 -16.43 22.99
C GLU A 117 -6.51 -16.78 22.17
N LEU A 118 -6.43 -16.79 20.84
CA LEU A 118 -7.56 -17.08 19.92
C LEU A 118 -8.09 -18.52 20.01
N VAL A 119 -7.36 -19.44 20.63
CA VAL A 119 -7.88 -20.79 20.91
C VAL A 119 -8.74 -20.81 22.19
N ASP A 120 -8.62 -19.79 23.05
CA ASP A 120 -9.39 -19.66 24.30
C ASP A 120 -10.52 -18.59 24.20
N VAL A 121 -10.45 -17.66 23.24
CA VAL A 121 -11.47 -16.63 22.96
C VAL A 121 -11.74 -16.62 21.44
N GLY A 122 -12.99 -16.81 21.02
CA GLY A 122 -13.37 -16.97 19.60
C GLY A 122 -12.88 -15.83 18.67
N GLU A 123 -12.78 -16.12 17.38
CA GLU A 123 -11.99 -15.38 16.37
C GLU A 123 -12.38 -13.91 16.06
N ASP A 124 -13.40 -13.31 16.69
CA ASP A 124 -14.10 -12.16 16.07
C ASP A 124 -14.01 -10.78 16.78
N THR A 125 -13.18 -10.60 17.80
CA THR A 125 -13.21 -9.34 18.60
C THR A 125 -11.82 -8.79 18.94
N THR A 126 -11.36 -7.80 18.16
CA THR A 126 -10.14 -7.00 18.41
C THR A 126 -9.98 -6.49 19.87
N PRO A 127 -11.04 -6.04 20.57
CA PRO A 127 -10.92 -5.56 21.96
C PRO A 127 -10.55 -6.65 22.98
N GLU A 128 -11.00 -7.89 22.76
CA GLU A 128 -10.79 -9.00 23.69
C GLU A 128 -9.35 -9.54 23.59
N VAL A 129 -8.81 -9.58 22.37
CA VAL A 129 -7.38 -9.86 22.12
C VAL A 129 -6.49 -8.80 22.78
N MET A 130 -6.87 -7.51 22.71
CA MET A 130 -6.12 -6.44 23.37
C MET A 130 -6.07 -6.61 24.90
N ALA A 131 -7.20 -6.96 25.52
CA ALA A 131 -7.29 -7.20 26.95
C ALA A 131 -6.47 -8.42 27.38
N ALA A 132 -6.57 -9.53 26.63
CA ALA A 132 -5.82 -10.75 26.88
C ALA A 132 -4.30 -10.52 26.77
N MET A 133 -3.84 -9.83 25.71
CA MET A 133 -2.43 -9.47 25.55
C MET A 133 -1.94 -8.62 26.73
N HIS A 134 -2.74 -7.63 27.17
CA HIS A 134 -2.40 -6.78 28.30
C HIS A 134 -2.25 -7.56 29.62
N ASP A 135 -3.14 -8.52 29.88
CA ASP A 135 -3.06 -9.35 31.08
C ASP A 135 -1.89 -10.32 31.05
N ARG A 136 -1.53 -10.86 29.88
CA ARG A 136 -0.33 -11.71 29.71
C ARG A 136 0.97 -10.96 30.00
N TYR A 137 1.10 -9.69 29.58
CA TYR A 137 2.29 -8.88 29.89
C TYR A 137 2.55 -8.76 31.41
N LYS A 138 1.51 -8.86 32.25
CA LYS A 138 1.64 -8.82 33.71
C LYS A 138 2.25 -10.11 34.30
N VAL A 139 2.11 -11.23 33.60
CA VAL A 139 2.51 -12.57 34.07
C VAL A 139 3.81 -13.05 33.41
N GLU A 140 4.18 -12.49 32.26
CA GLU A 140 5.44 -12.75 31.56
C GLU A 140 6.66 -12.24 32.35
N ALA A 141 7.71 -13.06 32.49
CA ALA A 141 8.93 -12.67 33.19
C ALA A 141 9.61 -11.47 32.49
N GLY A 142 9.57 -10.32 33.18
CA GLY A 142 10.04 -9.04 32.64
C GLY A 142 9.11 -8.40 31.61
N GLY A 143 7.88 -8.88 31.41
CA GLY A 143 6.99 -8.50 30.30
C GLY A 143 6.78 -6.99 30.13
N ILE A 144 6.24 -6.30 31.15
CA ILE A 144 6.00 -4.85 31.08
C ILE A 144 7.31 -4.05 31.06
N ASP A 145 8.27 -4.39 31.92
CA ASP A 145 9.54 -3.66 32.02
C ASP A 145 10.38 -3.78 30.73
N LEU A 146 10.41 -4.96 30.12
CA LEU A 146 11.11 -5.20 28.86
C LEU A 146 10.33 -4.62 27.67
N LYS A 147 8.99 -4.57 27.70
CA LYS A 147 8.18 -3.82 26.73
C LYS A 147 8.50 -2.33 26.78
N LEU A 148 8.54 -1.73 27.97
CA LEU A 148 8.93 -0.34 28.14
C LEU A 148 10.36 -0.10 27.69
N ARG A 149 11.30 -0.97 28.07
CA ARG A 149 12.70 -0.90 27.64
C ARG A 149 12.87 -1.02 26.13
N SER A 150 12.13 -1.90 25.47
CA SER A 150 12.17 -2.02 24.00
C SER A 150 11.56 -0.80 23.31
N MET A 151 10.50 -0.21 23.87
CA MET A 151 9.95 1.08 23.41
C MET A 151 10.92 2.25 23.63
N GLU A 152 11.65 2.27 24.75
CA GLU A 152 12.70 3.26 25.04
C GLU A 152 13.89 3.18 24.07
N LEU A 153 14.24 1.96 23.65
CA LEU A 153 15.39 1.73 22.77
C LEU A 153 15.04 1.77 21.27
N LEU A 154 13.75 1.69 20.90
CA LEU A 154 13.27 1.75 19.52
C LEU A 154 13.75 3.00 18.75
N PRO A 155 13.80 4.22 19.33
CA PRO A 155 14.26 5.41 18.64
C PRO A 155 15.69 5.32 18.10
N TYR A 156 16.54 4.44 18.65
CA TYR A 156 17.92 4.28 18.17
C TYR A 156 18.00 3.64 16.78
N PHE A 157 17.01 2.85 16.36
CA PHE A 157 16.91 2.39 14.96
C PHE A 157 16.66 3.54 13.98
N PHE A 158 16.13 4.65 14.49
CA PHE A 158 15.67 5.79 13.70
C PHE A 158 16.54 7.03 13.88
N ALA A 159 17.66 6.91 14.59
CA ALA A 159 18.61 8.00 14.77
C ALA A 159 19.25 8.39 13.42
N PRO A 160 19.39 9.69 13.10
CA PRO A 160 20.05 10.13 11.86
C PRO A 160 21.49 9.60 11.80
N LEU A 161 21.85 8.92 10.71
CA LEU A 161 23.23 8.52 10.44
C LEU A 161 24.07 9.77 10.19
N SER A 162 24.72 10.27 11.24
CA SER A 162 25.48 11.53 11.21
C SER A 162 26.88 11.40 10.58
N SER A 163 27.31 10.20 10.17
CA SER A 163 28.66 9.99 9.65
C SER A 163 28.69 9.13 8.39
N MET A 164 29.62 9.44 7.47
CA MET A 164 30.00 8.63 6.32
C MET A 164 30.61 7.24 6.69
N ARG A 165 30.71 6.88 7.98
CA ARG A 165 31.18 5.54 8.39
C ARG A 165 30.02 4.56 8.39
N GLY A 166 30.21 3.40 7.76
CA GLY A 166 29.26 2.29 7.79
C GLY A 166 29.16 1.61 9.15
N PHE A 167 28.17 0.71 9.28
CA PHE A 167 27.95 -0.10 10.48
C PHE A 167 29.14 -1.01 10.77
N ARG A 168 29.38 -1.26 12.06
CA ARG A 168 30.44 -2.17 12.54
C ARG A 168 29.89 -3.58 12.75
N ASP A 169 30.77 -4.57 12.62
CA ASP A 169 30.46 -5.93 13.04
C ASP A 169 30.33 -6.00 14.58
N ILE A 170 29.46 -6.87 15.04
CA ILE A 170 29.04 -7.03 16.44
C ILE A 170 29.45 -8.40 16.99
N ASP A 171 29.45 -8.52 18.31
CA ASP A 171 29.50 -9.81 18.99
C ASP A 171 28.16 -10.54 18.85
N PRO A 172 28.09 -11.72 18.21
CA PRO A 172 26.85 -12.47 18.06
C PRO A 172 26.42 -13.21 19.34
N PHE A 173 27.26 -13.29 20.37
CA PHE A 173 27.00 -14.11 21.56
C PHE A 173 25.68 -13.79 22.28
N PRO A 174 25.28 -12.51 22.51
CA PRO A 174 24.01 -12.20 23.16
C PRO A 174 22.78 -12.75 22.45
N VAL A 175 22.80 -12.76 21.10
CA VAL A 175 21.72 -13.33 20.29
C VAL A 175 21.78 -14.86 20.33
N ILE A 176 22.97 -15.45 20.25
CA ILE A 176 23.18 -16.90 20.34
C ILE A 176 22.69 -17.47 21.68
N ASP A 177 22.94 -16.78 22.80
CA ASP A 177 22.47 -17.19 24.13
C ASP A 177 20.93 -17.24 24.21
N CYS A 178 20.27 -16.26 23.58
CA CYS A 178 18.81 -16.28 23.41
C CYS A 178 18.36 -17.48 22.56
N LEU A 179 19.05 -17.75 21.44
CA LEU A 179 18.72 -18.87 20.56
C LEU A 179 18.94 -20.24 21.24
N LEU A 180 19.94 -20.39 22.10
CA LEU A 180 20.15 -21.60 22.91
C LEU A 180 18.96 -21.83 23.85
N SER A 181 18.55 -20.79 24.57
CA SER A 181 17.38 -20.84 25.45
C SER A 181 16.10 -21.22 24.69
N LEU A 182 15.87 -20.63 23.51
CA LEU A 182 14.75 -21.00 22.63
C LEU A 182 14.83 -22.44 22.14
N THR A 183 16.04 -22.92 21.84
CA THR A 183 16.29 -24.28 21.37
C THR A 183 15.99 -25.29 22.48
N ASP A 184 16.34 -25.00 23.73
CA ASP A 184 16.02 -25.85 24.88
C ASP A 184 14.50 -25.94 25.11
N ILE A 185 13.79 -24.81 25.09
CA ILE A 185 12.32 -24.77 25.20
C ILE A 185 11.68 -25.59 24.07
N SER A 186 12.16 -25.44 22.83
CA SER A 186 11.63 -26.19 21.68
C SER A 186 11.83 -27.71 21.80
N GLN A 187 12.89 -28.15 22.47
CA GLN A 187 13.23 -29.56 22.64
C GLN A 187 12.35 -30.26 23.70
N LEU A 188 11.60 -29.51 24.51
CA LEU A 188 10.57 -30.05 25.41
C LEU A 188 9.34 -30.59 24.65
N ARG A 189 9.26 -30.33 23.34
CA ARG A 189 8.23 -30.85 22.42
C ARG A 189 8.47 -32.35 22.16
N GLY A 190 8.01 -33.19 23.09
CA GLY A 190 7.88 -34.63 22.90
C GLY A 190 6.65 -34.99 22.06
N PRO A 191 6.50 -36.25 21.61
CA PRO A 191 5.37 -36.69 20.78
C PRO A 191 4.00 -36.59 21.47
N ALA A 192 3.95 -36.28 22.77
CA ALA A 192 2.74 -36.16 23.58
C ALA A 192 2.57 -34.77 24.25
N THR A 193 3.49 -33.82 24.02
CA THR A 193 3.40 -32.49 24.63
C THR A 193 2.52 -31.56 23.79
N ASP A 194 1.51 -30.94 24.40
CA ASP A 194 0.63 -29.97 23.75
C ASP A 194 1.45 -28.76 23.25
N GLU A 195 1.26 -28.39 21.98
CA GLU A 195 1.86 -27.22 21.35
C GLU A 195 1.58 -25.94 22.15
N LYS A 196 0.42 -25.87 22.81
CA LYS A 196 0.06 -24.79 23.72
C LYS A 196 1.02 -24.66 24.90
N CYS A 197 1.46 -25.76 25.52
CA CYS A 197 2.33 -25.72 26.69
C CYS A 197 3.72 -25.15 26.36
N VAL A 198 4.27 -25.50 25.20
CA VAL A 198 5.58 -24.99 24.75
C VAL A 198 5.50 -23.50 24.44
N GLN A 199 4.42 -23.05 23.78
CA GLN A 199 4.19 -21.62 23.52
C GLN A 199 3.96 -20.85 24.82
N GLN A 200 3.23 -21.40 25.79
CA GLN A 200 3.03 -20.75 27.10
C GLN A 200 4.34 -20.62 27.88
N LEU A 201 5.19 -21.65 27.89
CA LEU A 201 6.50 -21.61 28.53
C LEU A 201 7.44 -20.56 27.91
N LEU A 202 7.45 -20.47 26.57
CA LEU A 202 8.21 -19.46 25.82
C LEU A 202 7.95 -18.04 26.32
N TRP A 203 6.68 -17.69 26.55
CA TRP A 203 6.27 -16.37 27.05
C TRP A 203 6.46 -16.23 28.55
N LEU A 204 6.20 -17.27 29.35
CA LEU A 204 6.41 -17.20 30.80
C LEU A 204 7.87 -16.94 31.17
N GLU A 205 8.83 -17.53 30.46
CA GLU A 205 10.28 -17.35 30.71
C GLU A 205 10.86 -16.05 30.13
N GLY A 206 10.07 -15.31 29.34
CA GLY A 206 10.46 -14.05 28.70
C GLY A 206 11.53 -14.20 27.61
N THR A 207 11.82 -15.42 27.15
CA THR A 207 12.94 -15.73 26.25
C THR A 207 12.76 -15.08 24.87
N ALA A 208 11.54 -15.02 24.37
CA ALA A 208 11.20 -14.29 23.14
C ALA A 208 11.48 -12.77 23.26
N VAL A 209 11.22 -12.18 24.42
CA VAL A 209 11.43 -10.75 24.66
C VAL A 209 12.91 -10.44 24.86
N LYS A 210 13.66 -11.34 25.51
CA LYS A 210 15.13 -11.23 25.61
C LYS A 210 15.77 -11.18 24.23
N LEU A 211 15.26 -11.97 23.26
CA LEU A 211 15.72 -11.90 21.87
C LEU A 211 15.48 -10.51 21.26
N VAL A 212 14.30 -9.90 21.46
CA VAL A 212 14.01 -8.54 20.99
C VAL A 212 15.00 -7.53 21.57
N VAL A 213 15.23 -7.58 22.88
CA VAL A 213 16.16 -6.67 23.55
C VAL A 213 17.59 -6.87 23.05
N ALA A 214 18.07 -8.11 22.96
CA ALA A 214 19.40 -8.41 22.42
C ALA A 214 19.56 -7.93 20.97
N SER A 215 18.50 -8.01 20.17
CA SER A 215 18.50 -7.52 18.78
C SER A 215 18.64 -6.00 18.70
N ILE A 216 17.98 -5.28 19.62
CA ILE A 216 18.07 -3.82 19.69
C ILE A 216 19.42 -3.37 20.26
N GLU A 217 19.90 -4.00 21.33
CA GLU A 217 21.20 -3.67 21.95
C GLU A 217 22.37 -3.89 20.99
N THR A 218 22.37 -5.01 20.26
CA THR A 218 23.39 -5.27 19.24
C THR A 218 23.27 -4.35 18.03
N HIS A 219 22.06 -3.89 17.67
CA HIS A 219 21.92 -2.83 16.66
C HIS A 219 22.62 -1.56 17.13
N ILE A 220 22.38 -1.17 18.38
CA ILE A 220 22.97 0.01 18.99
C ILE A 220 24.51 -0.08 19.01
N GLU A 221 25.07 -1.24 19.37
CA GLU A 221 26.52 -1.50 19.35
C GLU A 221 27.12 -1.32 17.94
N SER A 222 26.39 -1.68 16.90
CA SER A 222 26.88 -1.56 15.52
C SER A 222 26.94 -0.12 14.99
N MET A 223 26.35 0.86 15.68
CA MET A 223 26.27 2.24 15.22
C MET A 223 27.59 3.02 15.38
N PRO A 224 27.96 3.87 14.40
CA PRO A 224 29.16 4.68 14.49
C PRO A 224 29.01 5.80 15.54
N GLY A 225 30.00 5.93 16.45
CA GLY A 225 30.10 7.05 17.38
C GLY A 225 29.71 6.76 18.83
N GLN A 226 29.21 5.55 19.15
CA GLN A 226 29.17 5.09 20.53
C GLN A 226 30.58 4.72 20.99
N SER A 227 30.91 5.16 22.20
CA SER A 227 32.26 5.44 22.68
C SER A 227 33.24 4.27 22.68
N ASP A 228 34.48 4.57 22.27
CA ASP A 228 35.75 3.88 22.59
C ASP A 228 36.06 3.82 24.12
N LYS A 229 35.06 3.96 25.01
CA LYS A 229 35.24 4.05 26.47
C LYS A 229 35.00 2.75 27.23
N HIS A 230 34.44 1.70 26.60
CA HIS A 230 34.29 0.37 27.22
C HIS A 230 35.13 -0.74 26.56
N HIS A 231 35.86 -0.46 25.48
CA HIS A 231 36.83 -1.41 24.91
C HIS A 231 38.18 -1.33 25.65
N LYS A 232 38.19 -1.65 26.94
CA LYS A 232 39.39 -2.15 27.60
C LYS A 232 39.14 -3.58 28.03
N GLU A 233 39.92 -4.48 27.42
CA GLU A 233 40.13 -5.88 27.81
C GLU A 233 38.92 -6.82 27.67
N LYS A 234 38.71 -7.32 26.44
CA LYS A 234 38.44 -8.75 26.23
C LYS A 234 38.97 -9.19 24.86
N SER A 235 40.06 -9.94 24.93
CA SER A 235 40.74 -10.80 23.95
C SER A 235 40.35 -10.76 22.47
N SER A 236 41.39 -10.61 21.67
CA SER A 236 41.53 -10.57 20.21
C SER A 236 41.23 -11.88 19.45
N ASP A 237 40.10 -12.54 19.67
CA ASP A 237 39.72 -13.74 18.89
C ASP A 237 38.21 -14.01 18.79
N SER A 238 37.39 -12.97 19.02
CA SER A 238 35.93 -13.13 19.12
C SER A 238 35.28 -13.25 17.74
N MET A 239 34.32 -14.17 17.66
CA MET A 239 33.39 -14.32 16.56
C MET A 239 32.71 -12.98 16.26
N LYS A 240 32.71 -12.54 15.00
CA LYS A 240 32.09 -11.28 14.57
C LYS A 240 31.10 -11.53 13.45
N SER A 241 30.05 -10.71 13.40
CA SER A 241 29.07 -10.75 12.31
C SER A 241 28.52 -9.36 12.04
N SER A 242 28.09 -9.12 10.81
CA SER A 242 27.15 -8.03 10.58
C SER A 242 25.85 -8.29 11.35
N TRP A 243 25.19 -7.21 11.77
CA TRP A 243 23.89 -7.31 12.44
C TRP A 243 22.86 -7.98 11.54
N SER A 244 22.73 -7.53 10.28
CA SER A 244 21.74 -8.07 9.34
C SER A 244 21.96 -9.55 9.03
N GLY A 245 23.20 -9.98 8.81
CA GLY A 245 23.52 -11.39 8.54
C GLY A 245 23.24 -12.30 9.74
N LEU A 246 23.60 -11.85 10.95
CA LEU A 246 23.26 -12.57 12.19
C LEU A 246 21.74 -12.68 12.36
N PHE A 247 21.04 -11.55 12.20
CA PHE A 247 19.63 -11.47 12.55
C PHE A 247 18.72 -12.16 11.52
N ILE A 248 19.05 -12.11 10.23
CA ILE A 248 18.38 -12.93 9.20
C ILE A 248 18.53 -14.42 9.53
N ALA A 249 19.73 -14.88 9.88
CA ALA A 249 19.96 -16.28 10.23
C ALA A 249 19.22 -16.68 11.52
N ALA A 250 19.22 -15.82 12.54
CA ALA A 250 18.47 -16.04 13.79
C ALA A 250 16.96 -16.19 13.52
N GLU A 251 16.36 -15.28 12.76
CA GLU A 251 14.94 -15.34 12.42
C GLU A 251 14.57 -16.59 11.60
N LEU A 252 15.38 -16.91 10.58
CA LEU A 252 15.19 -18.13 9.79
C LEU A 252 15.33 -19.38 10.66
N TYR A 253 16.22 -19.39 11.65
CA TYR A 253 16.38 -20.50 12.57
C TYR A 253 15.15 -20.69 13.47
N VAL A 254 14.70 -19.63 14.14
CA VAL A 254 13.52 -19.71 15.04
C VAL A 254 12.26 -20.08 14.26
N HIS A 255 12.09 -19.53 13.06
CA HIS A 255 10.92 -19.79 12.23
C HIS A 255 10.97 -21.17 11.52
N GLN A 256 12.06 -21.49 10.81
CA GLN A 256 12.11 -22.68 9.95
C GLN A 256 12.62 -23.93 10.66
N VAL A 257 13.55 -23.79 11.62
CA VAL A 257 14.17 -24.92 12.32
C VAL A 257 13.39 -25.26 13.60
N LEU A 258 13.16 -24.27 14.46
CA LEU A 258 12.44 -24.50 15.73
C LEU A 258 10.92 -24.54 15.56
N GLY A 259 10.39 -23.80 14.57
CA GLY A 259 8.95 -23.71 14.33
C GLY A 259 8.19 -23.02 15.47
N LEU A 260 8.85 -22.14 16.23
CA LEU A 260 8.23 -21.40 17.35
C LEU A 260 7.38 -20.24 16.85
N TRP A 261 7.77 -19.61 15.74
CA TRP A 261 6.97 -18.60 15.04
C TRP A 261 6.08 -19.28 14.01
N THR A 262 4.99 -19.91 14.44
CA THR A 262 4.05 -20.54 13.50
C THR A 262 3.20 -19.45 12.84
N LEU A 263 3.52 -19.08 11.59
CA LEU A 263 2.64 -18.27 10.74
C LEU A 263 1.71 -19.21 9.96
N ASP A 264 0.43 -18.84 9.80
CA ASP A 264 -0.56 -19.63 9.05
C ASP A 264 -0.21 -19.80 7.55
N ALA A 265 0.79 -19.06 7.07
CA ALA A 265 1.36 -19.17 5.74
C ALA A 265 2.91 -19.15 5.78
N PRO A 266 3.59 -19.90 4.88
CA PRO A 266 5.02 -19.77 4.68
C PRO A 266 5.37 -18.33 4.29
N LEU A 267 6.56 -17.82 4.69
CA LEU A 267 6.91 -16.42 4.38
C LEU A 267 6.83 -16.20 2.88
N GLU A 268 6.37 -15.01 2.49
CA GLU A 268 6.23 -14.64 1.10
C GLU A 268 7.52 -14.95 0.33
N VAL A 269 7.40 -15.61 -0.83
CA VAL A 269 8.55 -16.08 -1.63
C VAL A 269 9.51 -14.94 -1.96
N LYS A 270 8.97 -13.74 -2.13
CA LYS A 270 9.74 -12.53 -2.40
C LYS A 270 10.52 -12.06 -1.17
N PHE A 271 9.87 -11.99 -0.02
CA PHE A 271 10.53 -11.73 1.27
C PHE A 271 11.67 -12.71 1.52
N HIS A 272 11.40 -14.01 1.36
CA HIS A 272 12.42 -15.06 1.43
C HIS A 272 13.58 -14.80 0.48
N PHE A 273 13.31 -14.48 -0.79
CA PHE A 273 14.35 -14.23 -1.78
C PHE A 273 15.24 -13.05 -1.37
N HIS A 274 14.65 -11.93 -0.92
CA HIS A 274 15.39 -10.73 -0.52
C HIS A 274 16.29 -10.97 0.69
N ILE A 275 15.76 -11.55 1.76
CA ILE A 275 16.57 -11.80 2.98
C ILE A 275 17.64 -12.87 2.73
N LEU A 276 17.36 -13.90 1.93
CA LEU A 276 18.35 -14.94 1.60
C LEU A 276 19.39 -14.45 0.60
N GLY A 277 19.02 -13.56 -0.32
CA GLY A 277 19.94 -12.86 -1.21
C GLY A 277 20.91 -12.00 -0.41
N TYR A 278 20.40 -11.23 0.55
CA TYR A 278 21.23 -10.43 1.45
C TYR A 278 22.15 -11.29 2.32
N LEU A 279 21.62 -12.35 2.93
CA LEU A 279 22.42 -13.30 3.72
C LEU A 279 23.52 -13.94 2.88
N SER A 280 23.23 -14.31 1.64
CA SER A 280 24.24 -14.88 0.76
C SER A 280 25.36 -13.89 0.44
N TRP A 281 25.01 -12.61 0.21
CA TRP A 281 26.00 -11.55 0.03
C TRP A 281 26.84 -11.32 1.31
N ASP A 282 26.22 -11.30 2.50
CA ASP A 282 26.92 -11.18 3.79
C ASP A 282 27.93 -12.31 4.01
N LEU A 283 27.55 -13.54 3.64
CA LEU A 283 28.39 -14.73 3.73
C LEU A 283 29.56 -14.68 2.73
N ASP A 284 29.31 -14.22 1.50
CA ASP A 284 30.36 -14.01 0.50
C ASP A 284 31.36 -12.94 0.95
N LYS A 285 30.90 -11.84 1.59
CA LYS A 285 31.77 -10.78 2.15
C LYS A 285 32.58 -11.25 3.36
N SER A 286 32.01 -12.11 4.20
CA SER A 286 32.64 -12.59 5.43
C SER A 286 33.44 -13.88 5.24
N ASP A 287 33.74 -14.26 3.99
CA ASP A 287 34.44 -15.50 3.66
C ASP A 287 35.87 -15.59 4.23
N SER A 288 36.52 -14.46 4.46
CA SER A 288 37.82 -14.36 5.14
C SER A 288 37.87 -15.07 6.50
N CYS A 289 36.73 -15.27 7.18
CA CYS A 289 36.67 -16.04 8.41
C CYS A 289 37.00 -17.53 8.23
N LEU A 290 36.89 -18.05 7.00
CA LEU A 290 37.28 -19.42 6.65
C LEU A 290 38.81 -19.56 6.53
N GLU A 291 39.51 -18.47 6.17
CA GLU A 291 40.96 -18.44 6.00
C GLU A 291 41.69 -18.03 7.29
N ALA A 292 41.03 -17.27 8.18
CA ALA A 292 41.61 -16.71 9.39
C ALA A 292 41.95 -17.73 10.50
N GLY A 293 41.65 -19.03 10.30
CA GLY A 293 42.03 -20.11 11.22
C GLY A 293 41.23 -20.21 12.53
N SER A 294 40.29 -19.30 12.80
CA SER A 294 39.40 -19.37 13.97
C SER A 294 38.29 -20.39 13.74
N ALA A 295 38.36 -21.54 14.43
CA ALA A 295 37.35 -22.58 14.34
C ALA A 295 35.96 -22.07 14.76
N ALA A 296 35.87 -21.19 15.76
CA ALA A 296 34.61 -20.61 16.21
C ALA A 296 33.96 -19.75 15.12
N ALA A 297 34.73 -18.86 14.47
CA ALA A 297 34.23 -18.01 13.39
C ALA A 297 33.80 -18.82 12.17
N SER A 298 34.60 -19.82 11.77
CA SER A 298 34.26 -20.74 10.66
C SER A 298 33.00 -21.57 10.95
N ASN A 299 32.87 -22.10 12.16
CA ASN A 299 31.70 -22.88 12.58
C ASN A 299 30.41 -22.04 12.58
N PHE A 300 30.49 -20.79 13.04
CA PHE A 300 29.36 -19.88 13.04
C PHE A 300 28.99 -19.40 11.63
N TRP A 301 29.97 -19.15 10.78
CA TRP A 301 29.73 -18.88 9.36
C TRP A 301 29.00 -20.04 8.68
N PHE A 302 29.41 -21.28 8.98
CA PHE A 302 28.72 -22.47 8.50
C PHE A 302 27.31 -22.59 9.05
N TRP A 303 27.10 -22.29 10.34
CA TRP A 303 25.77 -22.28 10.93
C TRP A 303 24.81 -21.33 10.18
N LYS A 304 25.21 -20.08 9.94
CA LYS A 304 24.42 -19.11 9.14
C LYS A 304 24.12 -19.65 7.74
N THR A 305 25.13 -20.21 7.07
CA THR A 305 25.01 -20.79 5.73
C THR A 305 24.01 -21.95 5.71
N PHE A 306 24.10 -22.84 6.69
CA PHE A 306 23.28 -24.04 6.74
C PHE A 306 21.81 -23.72 7.09
N VAL A 307 21.57 -22.74 7.97
CA VAL A 307 20.21 -22.22 8.23
C VAL A 307 19.57 -21.69 6.94
N GLY A 308 20.29 -20.90 6.14
CA GLY A 308 19.80 -20.39 4.86
C GLY A 308 19.50 -21.51 3.85
N ALA A 309 20.39 -22.49 3.74
CA ALA A 309 20.18 -23.67 2.89
C ALA A 309 18.97 -24.53 3.33
N PHE A 310 18.79 -24.69 4.64
CA PHE A 310 17.67 -25.42 5.23
C PHE A 310 16.34 -24.71 4.94
N SER A 311 16.29 -23.39 5.16
CA SER A 311 15.12 -22.55 4.85
C SER A 311 14.70 -22.70 3.38
N LEU A 312 15.66 -22.62 2.45
CA LEU A 312 15.45 -22.82 1.01
C LEU A 312 14.92 -24.22 0.67
N ALA A 313 15.51 -25.27 1.25
CA ALA A 313 15.08 -26.63 0.99
C ALA A 313 13.64 -26.87 1.45
N ARG A 314 13.28 -26.37 2.65
CA ARG A 314 11.91 -26.46 3.19
C ARG A 314 10.90 -25.72 2.32
N HIS A 315 11.22 -24.51 1.84
CA HIS A 315 10.34 -23.75 0.94
C HIS A 315 10.20 -24.36 -0.46
N ILE A 316 11.30 -24.84 -1.05
CA ILE A 316 11.26 -25.46 -2.39
C ILE A 316 10.50 -26.79 -2.37
N GLU A 317 10.63 -27.59 -1.30
CA GLU A 317 9.96 -28.88 -1.19
C GLU A 317 8.47 -28.74 -0.85
N THR A 318 8.10 -27.72 -0.07
CA THR A 318 6.71 -27.44 0.30
C THR A 318 5.94 -26.73 -0.82
N ASP A 319 6.53 -25.69 -1.45
CA ASP A 319 5.81 -24.78 -2.36
C ASP A 319 6.27 -24.80 -3.83
N ARG A 320 7.27 -25.64 -4.19
CA ARG A 320 7.79 -25.82 -5.57
C ARG A 320 8.15 -24.51 -6.29
N GLN A 321 8.72 -23.55 -5.55
CA GLN A 321 9.04 -22.20 -6.06
C GLN A 321 10.33 -22.20 -6.88
N VAL A 322 10.20 -22.11 -8.21
CA VAL A 322 11.35 -22.14 -9.15
C VAL A 322 12.27 -20.92 -8.97
N VAL A 323 11.72 -19.80 -8.51
CA VAL A 323 12.45 -18.53 -8.31
C VAL A 323 13.60 -18.66 -7.29
N LEU A 324 13.53 -19.63 -6.37
CA LEU A 324 14.54 -19.84 -5.32
C LEU A 324 15.71 -20.76 -5.76
N TYR A 325 15.65 -21.39 -6.95
CA TYR A 325 16.73 -22.29 -7.40
C TYR A 325 18.11 -21.63 -7.54
N PRO A 326 18.24 -20.38 -8.03
CA PRO A 326 19.54 -19.71 -8.08
C PRO A 326 20.19 -19.58 -6.70
N LEU A 327 19.42 -19.12 -5.69
CA LEU A 327 19.88 -19.02 -4.31
C LEU A 327 20.24 -20.39 -3.73
N ARG A 328 19.43 -21.43 -4.00
CA ARG A 328 19.78 -22.81 -3.60
C ARG A 328 21.16 -23.20 -4.12
N ARG A 329 21.46 -22.89 -5.37
CA ARG A 329 22.77 -23.20 -5.97
C ARG A 329 23.89 -22.41 -5.30
N GLN A 330 23.64 -21.16 -4.92
CA GLN A 330 24.61 -20.32 -4.21
C GLN A 330 24.90 -20.85 -2.80
N PHE A 331 23.88 -21.15 -2.00
CA PHE A 331 24.08 -21.72 -0.66
C PHE A 331 24.77 -23.08 -0.67
N ILE A 332 24.51 -23.93 -1.68
CA ILE A 332 25.25 -25.19 -1.83
C ILE A 332 26.75 -24.93 -2.11
N LYS A 333 27.08 -23.90 -2.91
CA LYS A 333 28.49 -23.50 -3.13
C LYS A 333 29.14 -22.99 -1.85
N LEU A 334 28.42 -22.24 -1.03
CA LEU A 334 28.92 -21.74 0.27
C LEU A 334 29.22 -22.89 1.23
N ILE A 335 28.34 -23.89 1.33
CA ILE A 335 28.57 -25.11 2.14
C ILE A 335 29.82 -25.85 1.65
N TYR A 336 30.00 -25.95 0.33
CA TYR A 336 31.18 -26.58 -0.27
C TYR A 336 32.47 -25.82 0.09
N LYS A 337 32.46 -24.49 0.00
CA LYS A 337 33.60 -23.63 0.35
C LYS A 337 34.03 -23.84 1.81
N TRP A 338 33.08 -23.94 2.74
CA TRP A 338 33.38 -24.25 4.14
C TRP A 338 33.93 -25.68 4.33
N SER A 339 33.36 -26.67 3.64
CA SER A 339 33.82 -28.06 3.70
C SER A 339 35.26 -28.21 3.18
N GLU A 340 35.62 -27.49 2.12
CA GLU A 340 37.01 -27.44 1.62
C GLU A 340 37.95 -26.76 2.61
N ALA A 341 37.55 -25.62 3.19
CA ALA A 341 38.39 -24.86 4.12
C ALA A 341 38.64 -25.60 5.45
N THR A 342 37.65 -26.33 5.96
CA THR A 342 37.75 -27.04 7.26
C THR A 342 38.19 -28.50 7.13
N GLY A 343 38.09 -29.09 5.94
CA GLY A 343 38.35 -30.51 5.72
C GLY A 343 37.24 -31.45 6.22
N ILE A 344 36.14 -30.92 6.78
CA ILE A 344 35.00 -31.70 7.25
C ILE A 344 34.20 -32.19 6.05
N LYS A 345 34.09 -33.53 5.90
CA LYS A 345 33.45 -34.17 4.74
C LYS A 345 32.26 -35.07 5.11
N THR A 346 32.08 -35.36 6.39
CA THR A 346 31.02 -36.24 6.86
C THR A 346 29.85 -35.45 7.43
N TRP A 347 28.65 -36.06 7.39
CA TRP A 347 27.46 -35.44 7.97
C TRP A 347 27.56 -35.39 9.50
N GLU A 348 28.13 -36.43 10.09
CA GLU A 348 28.27 -36.59 11.53
C GLU A 348 29.12 -35.47 12.13
N GLU A 349 30.25 -35.14 11.52
CA GLU A 349 31.10 -34.01 11.94
C GLU A 349 30.40 -32.66 11.71
N ALA A 350 29.77 -32.46 10.55
CA ALA A 350 29.04 -31.22 10.27
C ALA A 350 27.88 -30.99 11.25
N ARG A 351 27.21 -32.08 11.68
CA ARG A 351 26.17 -32.04 12.70
C ARG A 351 26.71 -31.56 14.05
N GLU A 352 27.85 -32.10 14.49
CA GLU A 352 28.46 -31.66 15.75
C GLU A 352 28.83 -30.18 15.71
N VAL A 353 29.25 -29.67 14.54
CA VAL A 353 29.48 -28.23 14.35
C VAL A 353 28.18 -27.42 14.52
N LEU A 354 27.08 -27.82 13.89
CA LEU A 354 25.79 -27.12 14.05
C LEU A 354 25.32 -27.09 15.51
N VAL A 355 25.44 -28.23 16.20
CA VAL A 355 25.08 -28.37 17.62
C VAL A 355 25.99 -27.55 18.52
N SER A 356 27.28 -27.39 18.17
CA SER A 356 28.25 -26.59 18.93
C SER A 356 27.95 -25.08 18.92
N ILE A 357 27.22 -24.60 17.90
CA ILE A 357 26.73 -23.23 17.83
C ILE A 357 25.34 -23.18 18.48
N VAL A 358 24.31 -23.58 17.72
CA VAL A 358 22.91 -23.70 18.19
C VAL A 358 22.16 -24.64 17.23
N TRP A 359 21.84 -25.87 17.63
CA TRP A 359 20.93 -26.73 16.86
C TRP A 359 20.25 -27.78 17.74
N PRO A 360 18.93 -28.05 17.57
CA PRO A 360 18.23 -29.03 18.40
C PRO A 360 18.77 -30.44 18.17
N LYS A 361 19.16 -31.13 19.25
CA LYS A 361 19.63 -32.53 19.17
C LYS A 361 18.51 -33.47 18.73
N SER A 362 17.27 -33.13 19.05
CA SER A 362 16.06 -33.87 18.66
C SER A 362 15.77 -33.85 17.15
N ALA A 363 16.23 -32.83 16.40
CA ALA A 363 15.99 -32.73 14.96
C ALA A 363 16.64 -33.86 14.13
N PHE A 364 17.55 -34.62 14.74
CA PHE A 364 18.26 -35.71 14.08
C PHE A 364 17.69 -37.10 14.37
N VAL A 365 16.62 -37.19 15.18
CA VAL A 365 16.17 -38.46 15.73
C VAL A 365 15.27 -39.21 14.74
N HIS A 366 14.18 -38.66 14.18
CA HIS A 366 13.34 -39.29 13.13
C HIS A 366 12.54 -38.25 12.30
N GLY A 367 12.24 -38.55 11.03
CA GLY A 367 11.22 -37.82 10.23
C GLY A 367 11.69 -37.05 8.99
N PHE A 368 10.82 -36.19 8.46
CA PHE A 368 11.03 -35.34 7.27
C PHE A 368 12.26 -34.43 7.38
N ILE A 369 12.53 -33.88 8.57
CA ILE A 369 13.67 -33.00 8.84
C ILE A 369 15.00 -33.74 8.59
N LEU A 370 15.15 -34.97 9.10
CA LEU A 370 16.36 -35.77 8.88
C LEU A 370 16.60 -36.09 7.39
N ALA A 371 15.53 -36.36 6.63
CA ALA A 371 15.62 -36.61 5.19
C ALA A 371 16.04 -35.35 4.42
N LEU A 372 15.52 -34.19 4.81
CA LEU A 372 15.85 -32.89 4.24
C LEU A 372 17.31 -32.50 4.52
N LEU A 373 17.77 -32.69 5.77
CA LEU A 373 19.16 -32.48 6.18
C LEU A 373 20.14 -33.34 5.37
N LYS A 374 19.84 -34.65 5.24
CA LYS A 374 20.63 -35.57 4.41
C LYS A 374 20.65 -35.15 2.94
N THR A 375 19.55 -34.63 2.42
CA THR A 375 19.44 -34.19 1.01
C THR A 375 20.28 -32.96 0.72
N ILE A 376 20.32 -31.97 1.63
CA ILE A 376 21.15 -30.77 1.47
C ILE A 376 22.63 -31.14 1.42
N LEU A 377 23.10 -31.94 2.39
CA LEU A 377 24.50 -32.34 2.46
C LEU A 377 24.88 -33.30 1.32
N TYR A 378 24.03 -34.28 1.00
CA TYR A 378 24.25 -35.18 -0.13
C TYR A 378 24.43 -34.41 -1.44
N ARG A 379 23.62 -33.37 -1.70
CA ARG A 379 23.76 -32.53 -2.89
C ARG A 379 25.04 -31.68 -2.87
N ALA A 380 25.49 -31.24 -1.70
CA ALA A 380 26.78 -30.56 -1.55
C ALA A 380 27.95 -31.52 -1.84
N CYS A 381 27.93 -32.73 -1.29
CA CYS A 381 28.97 -33.74 -1.48
C CYS A 381 29.01 -34.32 -2.91
N LYS A 382 27.85 -34.43 -3.59
CA LYS A 382 27.76 -35.04 -4.94
C LYS A 382 28.06 -34.09 -6.10
N MET A 383 28.31 -32.79 -5.86
CA MET A 383 28.79 -31.86 -6.89
C MET A 383 30.19 -32.23 -7.44
N VAL A 384 30.84 -33.27 -6.90
CA VAL A 384 32.03 -33.92 -7.46
C VAL A 384 31.72 -34.77 -8.73
N ALA A 385 30.44 -35.06 -9.05
CA ALA A 385 30.07 -35.80 -10.26
C ALA A 385 28.84 -35.19 -10.97
N ILE A 386 29.11 -34.34 -11.96
CA ILE A 386 28.30 -33.74 -13.05
C ILE A 386 26.78 -34.07 -13.10
N HIS A 387 25.96 -33.04 -13.39
CA HIS A 387 24.85 -33.19 -14.34
C HIS A 387 24.85 -32.08 -15.40
N PRO A 388 25.04 -32.42 -16.70
CA PRO A 388 24.59 -31.59 -17.81
C PRO A 388 23.09 -31.83 -18.00
N VAL A 389 22.35 -30.74 -18.18
CA VAL A 389 20.94 -30.79 -18.59
C VAL A 389 20.90 -31.13 -20.10
N HIS A 390 19.91 -31.93 -20.50
CA HIS A 390 19.39 -32.22 -21.85
C HIS A 390 19.65 -33.63 -22.40
N GLN A 391 18.57 -34.42 -22.50
CA GLN A 391 18.46 -35.51 -23.46
C GLN A 391 18.09 -34.91 -24.84
N PRO A 392 18.81 -35.23 -25.93
CA PRO A 392 18.44 -34.81 -27.28
C PRO A 392 17.33 -35.72 -27.82
N GLY A 393 16.17 -35.14 -28.18
CA GLY A 393 15.11 -35.86 -28.91
C GLY A 393 13.66 -35.56 -28.54
N ALA A 394 13.39 -34.82 -27.46
CA ALA A 394 12.02 -34.34 -27.20
C ALA A 394 11.71 -33.15 -28.13
N PRO A 395 10.52 -33.08 -28.76
CA PRO A 395 10.11 -31.92 -29.53
C PRO A 395 10.20 -30.67 -28.65
N ILE A 396 11.07 -29.75 -29.05
CA ILE A 396 11.36 -28.54 -28.30
C ILE A 396 10.18 -27.59 -28.52
N ASP A 397 9.49 -27.24 -27.44
CA ASP A 397 8.52 -26.14 -27.46
C ASP A 397 9.27 -24.83 -27.75
N LEU A 398 9.20 -24.37 -29.00
CA LEU A 398 9.87 -23.14 -29.45
C LEU A 398 9.29 -21.89 -28.77
N LEU A 399 8.01 -21.91 -28.42
CA LEU A 399 7.36 -20.84 -27.66
C LEU A 399 7.85 -20.82 -26.21
N ALA A 400 8.28 -21.95 -25.65
CA ALA A 400 8.91 -22.00 -24.32
C ALA A 400 10.27 -21.27 -24.25
N ARG A 401 10.88 -20.89 -25.38
CA ARG A 401 12.11 -20.08 -25.41
C ARG A 401 11.88 -18.58 -25.50
N CYS A 402 10.67 -18.14 -25.83
CA CYS A 402 10.33 -16.73 -25.88
C CYS A 402 10.35 -16.13 -24.47
N PRO A 403 10.72 -14.85 -24.28
CA PRO A 403 10.52 -14.10 -23.03
C PRO A 403 9.06 -14.05 -22.60
N ASP A 404 8.79 -13.99 -21.29
CA ASP A 404 7.42 -13.92 -20.74
C ASP A 404 6.62 -12.75 -21.32
N LEU A 405 7.24 -11.57 -21.47
CA LEU A 405 6.61 -10.38 -22.06
C LEU A 405 6.05 -10.64 -23.47
N LEU A 406 6.81 -11.31 -24.34
CA LEU A 406 6.37 -11.61 -25.70
C LEU A 406 5.23 -12.62 -25.72
N ILE A 407 5.23 -13.57 -24.78
CA ILE A 407 4.13 -14.54 -24.64
C ILE A 407 2.88 -13.84 -24.12
N VAL A 408 2.99 -12.96 -23.12
CA VAL A 408 1.87 -12.16 -22.60
C VAL A 408 1.25 -11.34 -23.72
N SER A 409 2.04 -10.63 -24.55
CA SER A 409 1.50 -9.89 -25.71
C SER A 409 0.79 -10.79 -26.71
N ILE A 410 1.21 -12.04 -26.90
CA ILE A 410 0.48 -13.00 -27.73
C ILE A 410 -0.83 -13.41 -27.04
N LEU A 411 -0.80 -13.70 -25.75
CA LEU A 411 -1.98 -14.08 -24.97
C LEU A 411 -3.03 -12.95 -24.92
N GLU A 412 -2.61 -11.69 -24.83
CA GLU A 412 -3.51 -10.52 -24.87
C GLU A 412 -4.33 -10.43 -26.17
N THR A 413 -3.84 -11.01 -27.26
CA THR A 413 -4.60 -11.07 -28.53
C THR A 413 -5.61 -12.21 -28.60
N LEU A 414 -5.59 -13.16 -27.66
CA LEU A 414 -6.46 -14.32 -27.66
C LEU A 414 -7.78 -14.05 -26.92
N PRO A 415 -8.90 -14.64 -27.37
CA PRO A 415 -10.16 -14.56 -26.66
C PRO A 415 -10.09 -15.31 -25.32
N LYS A 416 -10.86 -14.85 -24.31
CA LYS A 416 -10.85 -15.41 -22.93
C LYS A 416 -11.07 -16.93 -22.88
N HIS A 417 -11.89 -17.48 -23.76
CA HIS A 417 -12.11 -18.94 -23.85
C HIS A 417 -10.82 -19.70 -24.24
N ASP A 418 -10.05 -19.18 -25.18
CA ASP A 418 -8.84 -19.83 -25.67
C ASP A 418 -7.71 -19.69 -24.65
N LEU A 419 -7.67 -18.57 -23.90
CA LEU A 419 -6.80 -18.40 -22.75
C LEU A 419 -7.02 -19.48 -21.68
N CYS A 420 -8.26 -19.90 -21.43
CA CYS A 420 -8.55 -21.02 -20.54
C CYS A 420 -7.92 -22.32 -21.06
N SER A 421 -7.96 -22.56 -22.37
CA SER A 421 -7.33 -23.74 -23.00
C SER A 421 -5.81 -23.67 -22.94
N VAL A 422 -5.22 -22.50 -23.21
CA VAL A 422 -3.77 -22.25 -23.10
C VAL A 422 -3.28 -22.42 -21.66
N SER A 423 -4.09 -22.01 -20.68
CA SER A 423 -3.77 -22.15 -19.25
C SER A 423 -3.63 -23.62 -18.81
N ARG A 424 -4.14 -24.58 -19.61
CA ARG A 424 -4.07 -26.02 -19.34
C ARG A 424 -2.85 -26.70 -19.95
N LEU A 425 -2.11 -26.03 -20.84
CA LEU A 425 -1.00 -26.63 -21.59
C LEU A 425 0.22 -26.90 -20.70
N ASN A 426 0.67 -25.90 -19.93
CA ASN A 426 1.76 -26.05 -18.97
C ASN A 426 1.68 -24.98 -17.87
N LYS A 427 2.47 -25.12 -16.80
CA LYS A 427 2.43 -24.20 -15.64
C LYS A 427 2.84 -22.76 -15.94
N ARG A 428 3.75 -22.56 -16.91
CA ARG A 428 4.20 -21.22 -17.32
C ARG A 428 3.06 -20.49 -18.03
N TYR A 429 2.43 -21.15 -18.99
CA TYR A 429 1.27 -20.61 -19.70
C TYR A 429 0.05 -20.48 -18.79
N HIS A 430 -0.09 -21.34 -17.79
CA HIS A 430 -1.08 -21.14 -16.74
C HIS A 430 -0.87 -19.82 -16.02
N ALA A 431 0.35 -19.51 -15.56
CA ALA A 431 0.63 -18.27 -14.84
C ALA A 431 0.49 -17.02 -15.72
N LEU A 432 1.00 -17.06 -16.95
CA LEU A 432 0.91 -15.95 -17.89
C LEU A 432 -0.54 -15.72 -18.37
N ALA A 433 -1.30 -16.79 -18.62
CA ALA A 433 -2.72 -16.69 -18.96
C ALA A 433 -3.57 -16.24 -17.77
N ASP A 434 -3.28 -16.67 -16.53
CA ASP A 434 -3.98 -16.16 -15.33
C ASP A 434 -3.79 -14.63 -15.22
N ALA A 435 -2.58 -14.12 -15.48
CA ALA A 435 -2.33 -12.68 -15.44
C ALA A 435 -3.18 -11.89 -16.45
N VAL A 436 -3.32 -12.40 -17.68
CA VAL A 436 -4.14 -11.77 -18.72
C VAL A 436 -5.64 -11.96 -18.47
N LEU A 437 -6.06 -13.14 -17.98
CA LEU A 437 -7.46 -13.48 -17.74
C LEU A 437 -8.11 -12.62 -16.65
N TYR A 438 -7.34 -12.30 -15.61
CA TYR A 438 -7.84 -11.62 -14.42
C TYR A 438 -7.47 -10.14 -14.36
N ASN A 439 -6.85 -9.57 -15.39
CA ASN A 439 -6.52 -8.14 -15.44
C ASN A 439 -7.74 -7.25 -15.15
N THR A 440 -8.87 -7.57 -15.80
CA THR A 440 -10.17 -6.92 -15.58
C THR A 440 -11.18 -7.92 -15.05
N VAL A 441 -11.77 -7.63 -13.90
CA VAL A 441 -12.79 -8.45 -13.24
C VAL A 441 -14.11 -7.69 -13.15
N GLN A 442 -15.20 -8.34 -13.58
CA GLN A 442 -16.54 -7.75 -13.54
C GLN A 442 -17.47 -8.65 -12.72
N TRP A 443 -18.02 -8.10 -11.64
CA TRP A 443 -19.04 -8.75 -10.83
C TRP A 443 -20.39 -8.14 -11.15
N LEU A 444 -21.10 -8.79 -12.08
CA LEU A 444 -22.45 -8.39 -12.49
C LEU A 444 -23.53 -8.92 -11.57
N LYS A 445 -23.19 -9.89 -10.73
CA LYS A 445 -24.09 -10.51 -9.75
C LYS A 445 -23.35 -10.78 -8.45
N PRO A 446 -24.02 -10.73 -7.29
CA PRO A 446 -23.34 -10.96 -6.01
C PRO A 446 -22.84 -12.41 -5.86
N GLU A 447 -23.47 -13.41 -6.49
CA GLU A 447 -22.98 -14.78 -6.46
C GLU A 447 -21.64 -14.93 -7.17
N LEU A 448 -21.43 -14.16 -8.26
CA LEU A 448 -20.14 -14.13 -8.95
C LEU A 448 -19.05 -13.53 -8.07
N HIS A 449 -19.38 -12.50 -7.29
CA HIS A 449 -18.47 -11.95 -6.29
C HIS A 449 -18.11 -13.00 -5.22
N LEU A 450 -19.09 -13.74 -4.67
CA LEU A 450 -18.83 -14.81 -3.68
C LEU A 450 -17.97 -15.95 -4.25
N ILE A 451 -18.29 -16.44 -5.45
CA ILE A 451 -17.51 -17.48 -6.13
C ILE A 451 -16.09 -16.99 -6.38
N PHE A 452 -15.94 -15.73 -6.80
CA PHE A 452 -14.66 -15.12 -7.03
C PHE A 452 -13.85 -14.95 -5.73
N SER A 453 -14.49 -14.48 -4.66
CA SER A 453 -13.90 -14.33 -3.33
C SER A 453 -13.36 -15.67 -2.82
N GLN A 454 -14.15 -16.75 -2.88
CA GLN A 454 -13.70 -18.10 -2.55
C GLN A 454 -12.52 -18.56 -3.44
N SER A 455 -12.57 -18.23 -4.72
CA SER A 455 -11.46 -18.52 -5.64
C SER A 455 -10.19 -17.75 -5.28
N LEU A 456 -10.33 -16.52 -4.80
CA LEU A 456 -9.24 -15.63 -4.41
C LEU A 456 -8.63 -16.08 -3.08
N SER A 457 -9.44 -16.47 -2.10
CA SER A 457 -8.98 -17.08 -0.84
C SER A 457 -8.15 -18.34 -1.10
N ARG A 458 -8.54 -19.17 -2.09
CA ARG A 458 -7.77 -20.36 -2.50
C ARG A 458 -6.47 -20.02 -3.22
N ARG A 459 -6.40 -18.88 -3.91
CA ARG A 459 -5.22 -18.44 -4.69
C ARG A 459 -5.02 -16.92 -4.57
N PRO A 460 -4.47 -16.43 -3.44
CA PRO A 460 -4.34 -15.00 -3.18
C PRO A 460 -3.52 -14.24 -4.22
N ARG A 461 -2.55 -14.91 -4.88
CA ARG A 461 -1.71 -14.33 -5.94
C ARG A 461 -2.52 -13.76 -7.11
N ARG A 462 -3.75 -14.22 -7.34
CA ARG A 462 -4.64 -13.66 -8.37
C ARG A 462 -4.98 -12.20 -8.11
N GLY A 463 -5.06 -11.78 -6.85
CA GLY A 463 -5.32 -10.39 -6.48
C GLY A 463 -4.28 -9.43 -7.08
N SER A 464 -3.02 -9.87 -7.17
CA SER A 464 -1.95 -9.05 -7.75
C SER A 464 -1.99 -8.93 -9.28
N ALA A 465 -2.80 -9.73 -9.96
CA ALA A 465 -2.97 -9.63 -11.42
C ALA A 465 -4.10 -8.68 -11.82
N ILE A 466 -4.96 -8.27 -10.88
CA ILE A 466 -6.15 -7.47 -11.15
C ILE A 466 -5.77 -6.00 -11.09
N GLU A 467 -5.98 -5.29 -12.19
CA GLU A 467 -5.79 -3.83 -12.28
C GLU A 467 -7.13 -3.10 -12.37
N GLU A 468 -8.20 -3.77 -12.81
CA GLU A 468 -9.51 -3.15 -13.01
C GLU A 468 -10.63 -4.01 -12.42
N VAL A 469 -11.49 -3.38 -11.63
CA VAL A 469 -12.68 -4.02 -11.06
C VAL A 469 -13.91 -3.20 -11.36
N LYS A 470 -14.96 -3.88 -11.80
CA LYS A 470 -16.31 -3.34 -11.91
C LYS A 470 -17.29 -4.15 -11.09
N LEU A 471 -17.92 -3.51 -10.11
CA LEU A 471 -19.04 -4.05 -9.33
C LEU A 471 -20.32 -3.45 -9.87
N ALA A 472 -21.17 -4.26 -10.50
CA ALA A 472 -22.39 -3.78 -11.15
C ALA A 472 -23.54 -4.78 -10.96
N TYR A 473 -23.98 -4.95 -9.72
CA TYR A 473 -25.17 -5.75 -9.41
C TYR A 473 -26.35 -4.85 -9.01
N PRO A 474 -27.56 -5.09 -9.53
CA PRO A 474 -28.71 -4.20 -9.34
C PRO A 474 -29.28 -4.24 -7.91
N ALA A 475 -29.89 -3.13 -7.47
CA ALA A 475 -30.57 -2.97 -6.16
C ALA A 475 -31.41 -4.18 -5.73
N SER A 476 -32.23 -4.68 -6.65
CA SER A 476 -33.16 -5.81 -6.44
C SER A 476 -32.49 -7.13 -6.04
N GLU A 477 -31.18 -7.30 -6.27
CA GLU A 477 -30.47 -8.55 -5.99
C GLU A 477 -29.92 -8.60 -4.56
N LEU A 478 -29.77 -7.47 -3.84
CA LEU A 478 -29.26 -7.50 -2.45
C LEU A 478 -30.29 -8.02 -1.45
N THR A 479 -31.57 -7.73 -1.66
CA THR A 479 -32.71 -8.23 -0.87
C THR A 479 -32.78 -9.76 -0.91
N ARG A 480 -32.28 -10.40 -1.97
CA ARG A 480 -32.12 -11.87 -2.04
C ARG A 480 -30.91 -12.39 -1.26
N LEU A 481 -29.80 -11.65 -1.16
CA LEU A 481 -28.61 -12.10 -0.43
C LEU A 481 -28.66 -11.89 1.08
N ILE A 482 -29.25 -10.79 1.55
CA ILE A 482 -29.38 -10.51 2.99
C ILE A 482 -30.29 -11.57 3.65
N SER A 483 -31.27 -12.11 2.92
CA SER A 483 -32.21 -13.09 3.45
C SER A 483 -31.62 -14.50 3.67
N ASP A 484 -30.52 -14.85 2.99
CA ASP A 484 -29.97 -16.21 2.99
C ASP A 484 -28.58 -16.34 3.67
N THR A 485 -27.81 -15.26 3.85
CA THR A 485 -26.50 -15.30 4.53
C THR A 485 -26.15 -13.97 5.20
N LEU A 486 -25.82 -13.98 6.49
CA LEU A 486 -25.44 -12.81 7.30
C LEU A 486 -24.00 -12.28 7.06
N GLU A 487 -23.20 -12.96 6.22
CA GLU A 487 -21.75 -12.67 6.05
C GLU A 487 -21.27 -11.87 4.81
N PRO A 488 -22.08 -11.52 3.78
CA PRO A 488 -21.52 -10.96 2.54
C PRO A 488 -21.00 -9.52 2.67
N MET A 489 -21.46 -8.73 3.65
CA MET A 489 -21.15 -7.29 3.72
C MET A 489 -19.66 -7.01 3.97
N ASN A 490 -19.00 -7.74 4.88
CA ASN A 490 -17.56 -7.58 5.12
C ASN A 490 -16.68 -8.24 4.04
N SER A 491 -17.27 -9.12 3.21
CA SER A 491 -16.53 -9.88 2.21
C SER A 491 -16.09 -9.04 1.01
N VAL A 492 -16.83 -7.97 0.65
CA VAL A 492 -16.50 -7.13 -0.52
C VAL A 492 -15.21 -6.36 -0.28
N SER A 493 -15.12 -5.64 0.84
CA SER A 493 -13.95 -4.86 1.21
C SER A 493 -12.72 -5.75 1.44
N GLN A 494 -12.94 -6.93 2.05
CA GLN A 494 -11.88 -7.92 2.21
C GLN A 494 -11.40 -8.47 0.86
N THR A 495 -12.29 -8.69 -0.10
CA THR A 495 -11.92 -9.20 -1.42
C THR A 495 -11.15 -8.14 -2.20
N ILE A 496 -11.64 -6.91 -2.24
CA ILE A 496 -11.02 -5.79 -2.98
C ILE A 496 -9.67 -5.39 -2.36
N SER A 497 -9.54 -5.35 -1.03
CA SER A 497 -8.27 -4.98 -0.37
C SER A 497 -7.10 -5.93 -0.67
N THR A 498 -7.38 -7.17 -1.11
CA THR A 498 -6.32 -8.10 -1.57
C THR A 498 -5.76 -7.77 -2.96
N MET A 499 -6.39 -6.85 -3.70
CA MET A 499 -6.04 -6.49 -5.07
C MET A 499 -4.97 -5.41 -5.09
N SER A 500 -3.73 -5.84 -4.85
CA SER A 500 -2.60 -4.95 -4.60
C SER A 500 -2.26 -3.96 -5.72
N ASN A 501 -2.65 -4.27 -6.95
CA ASN A 501 -2.31 -3.51 -8.16
C ASN A 501 -3.55 -2.86 -8.81
N LEU A 502 -4.67 -2.79 -8.07
CA LEU A 502 -5.90 -2.18 -8.56
C LEU A 502 -5.66 -0.70 -8.90
N LYS A 503 -5.89 -0.34 -10.17
CA LYS A 503 -5.80 1.02 -10.72
C LYS A 503 -7.17 1.65 -10.93
N THR A 504 -8.16 0.85 -11.32
CA THR A 504 -9.52 1.34 -11.61
C THR A 504 -10.56 0.55 -10.82
N LEU A 505 -11.40 1.27 -10.09
CA LEU A 505 -12.52 0.73 -9.33
C LEU A 505 -13.84 1.41 -9.75
N ASP A 506 -14.73 0.65 -10.37
CA ASP A 506 -16.07 1.11 -10.77
C ASP A 506 -17.14 0.42 -9.92
N ILE A 507 -17.82 1.20 -9.07
CA ILE A 507 -18.84 0.71 -8.14
C ILE A 507 -20.20 1.25 -8.56
N ALA A 508 -21.10 0.32 -8.86
CA ALA A 508 -22.52 0.52 -9.10
C ALA A 508 -23.28 -0.59 -8.35
N VAL A 509 -23.46 -0.40 -7.05
CA VAL A 509 -23.99 -1.45 -6.15
C VAL A 509 -25.07 -0.89 -5.24
N PRO A 510 -25.84 -1.70 -4.52
CA PRO A 510 -26.91 -1.19 -3.66
C PRO A 510 -26.38 -0.54 -2.37
N VAL A 511 -27.11 0.44 -1.83
CA VAL A 511 -26.68 1.30 -0.70
C VAL A 511 -26.35 0.54 0.59
N GLY A 512 -26.90 -0.67 0.77
CA GLY A 512 -26.57 -1.54 1.90
C GLY A 512 -25.07 -1.88 2.04
N LEU A 513 -24.28 -1.72 0.96
CA LEU A 513 -22.82 -1.93 0.97
C LEU A 513 -22.00 -0.69 1.24
N LEU A 514 -22.62 0.49 1.33
CA LEU A 514 -21.97 1.80 1.51
C LEU A 514 -20.88 1.74 2.59
N LYS A 515 -21.25 1.38 3.82
CA LYS A 515 -20.32 1.32 4.96
C LYS A 515 -19.17 0.35 4.76
N SER A 516 -19.45 -0.82 4.17
CA SER A 516 -18.41 -1.80 3.92
C SER A 516 -17.37 -1.25 2.94
N ILE A 517 -17.82 -0.63 1.84
CA ILE A 517 -16.94 -0.10 0.82
C ILE A 517 -16.23 1.17 1.31
N GLY A 518 -16.89 2.02 2.12
CA GLY A 518 -16.26 3.17 2.77
C GLY A 518 -15.00 2.78 3.54
N ASN A 519 -15.02 1.64 4.25
CA ASN A 519 -13.84 1.12 4.96
C ASN A 519 -12.62 0.87 4.07
N LEU A 520 -12.77 0.74 2.74
CA LEU A 520 -11.64 0.61 1.81
C LEU A 520 -10.79 1.87 1.71
N PHE A 521 -11.31 3.03 2.11
CA PHE A 521 -10.63 4.31 1.96
C PHE A 521 -10.12 4.88 3.29
N ASN A 522 -10.41 4.22 4.42
CA ASN A 522 -10.01 4.68 5.75
C ASN A 522 -8.52 4.47 6.02
N GLY A 523 -7.87 3.54 5.32
CA GLY A 523 -6.45 3.25 5.48
C GLY A 523 -5.57 4.04 4.50
N PRO A 524 -4.43 4.62 4.94
CA PRO A 524 -3.53 5.39 4.07
C PRO A 524 -2.79 4.55 3.01
N PHE A 525 -2.91 3.22 3.05
CA PHE A 525 -2.25 2.28 2.13
C PHE A 525 -3.23 1.32 1.45
N ASP A 526 -4.52 1.44 1.76
CA ASP A 526 -5.53 0.64 1.09
C ASP A 526 -5.63 1.10 -0.35
N LEU A 527 -5.59 0.14 -1.28
CA LEU A 527 -5.64 0.41 -2.73
C LEU A 527 -4.58 1.41 -3.22
N ALA A 528 -3.34 1.31 -2.72
CA ALA A 528 -2.25 2.23 -3.04
C ALA A 528 -1.96 2.51 -4.54
N CYS A 529 -2.41 1.65 -5.46
CA CYS A 529 -2.27 1.84 -6.91
C CYS A 529 -3.49 2.49 -7.58
N LEU A 530 -4.55 2.81 -6.83
CA LEU A 530 -5.82 3.29 -7.36
C LEU A 530 -5.67 4.69 -7.95
N GLN A 531 -5.94 4.80 -9.24
CA GLN A 531 -5.84 6.02 -10.03
C GLN A 531 -7.22 6.53 -10.46
N SER A 532 -8.19 5.65 -10.67
CA SER A 532 -9.54 6.01 -11.09
C SER A 532 -10.59 5.30 -10.24
N CYS A 533 -11.56 6.06 -9.73
CA CYS A 533 -12.65 5.52 -8.93
C CYS A 533 -14.00 6.11 -9.36
N THR A 534 -15.01 5.26 -9.53
CA THR A 534 -16.41 5.66 -9.72
C THR A 534 -17.24 5.10 -8.57
N LEU A 535 -17.98 5.95 -7.87
CA LEU A 535 -18.87 5.57 -6.77
C LEU A 535 -20.32 5.88 -7.13
N PHE A 536 -21.13 4.84 -7.18
CA PHE A 536 -22.58 4.92 -7.34
C PHE A 536 -23.25 3.86 -6.47
N TYR A 537 -24.04 4.31 -5.49
CA TYR A 537 -24.86 3.43 -4.67
C TYR A 537 -26.33 3.57 -5.05
N GLN A 538 -26.97 2.45 -5.35
CA GLN A 538 -28.36 2.37 -5.77
C GLN A 538 -29.24 2.19 -4.54
N ASP A 539 -30.24 3.05 -4.40
CA ASP A 539 -31.30 2.93 -3.42
C ASP A 539 -32.59 2.47 -4.13
N GLU A 540 -33.44 1.67 -3.47
CA GLU A 540 -34.69 1.17 -4.08
C GLU A 540 -35.71 2.29 -4.29
N ASP A 541 -35.68 3.33 -3.44
CA ASP A 541 -36.54 4.51 -3.50
C ASP A 541 -35.88 5.67 -4.26
N ASP A 542 -34.81 5.38 -5.02
CA ASP A 542 -34.03 6.33 -5.82
C ASP A 542 -33.47 7.52 -5.01
N GLN A 543 -33.25 7.33 -3.71
CA GLN A 543 -32.70 8.36 -2.82
C GLN A 543 -31.20 8.61 -3.04
N TYR A 544 -30.71 9.78 -2.60
CA TYR A 544 -29.28 10.06 -2.54
C TYR A 544 -28.62 9.27 -1.40
N TRP A 545 -27.42 8.74 -1.62
CA TRP A 545 -26.64 8.06 -0.58
C TRP A 545 -25.69 9.02 0.14
N ASP A 546 -25.43 8.77 1.43
CA ASP A 546 -24.59 9.64 2.26
C ASP A 546 -23.10 9.50 1.89
N LEU A 547 -22.52 10.54 1.29
CA LEU A 547 -21.11 10.60 0.92
C LEU A 547 -20.19 10.67 2.14
N GLN A 548 -20.70 11.08 3.31
CA GLN A 548 -19.91 11.18 4.54
C GLN A 548 -19.28 9.83 4.92
N GLU A 549 -19.99 8.72 4.70
CA GLU A 549 -19.50 7.35 4.99
C GLU A 549 -18.29 6.95 4.11
N ASN A 550 -18.08 7.65 3.00
CA ASN A 550 -17.00 7.41 2.04
C ASN A 550 -16.09 8.64 1.87
N ILE A 551 -16.16 9.63 2.78
CA ILE A 551 -15.51 10.94 2.62
C ILE A 551 -13.98 10.84 2.45
N HIS A 552 -13.36 9.83 3.05
CA HIS A 552 -11.92 9.59 2.95
C HIS A 552 -11.42 9.30 1.52
N ILE A 553 -12.31 9.02 0.56
CA ILE A 553 -11.92 8.88 -0.86
C ILE A 553 -11.19 10.13 -1.39
N PHE A 554 -11.56 11.32 -0.92
CA PHE A 554 -10.91 12.58 -1.33
C PHE A 554 -9.50 12.74 -0.76
N THR A 555 -9.15 11.95 0.26
CA THR A 555 -7.81 11.93 0.88
C THR A 555 -6.89 10.87 0.27
N HIS A 556 -7.38 10.11 -0.72
CA HIS A 556 -6.61 9.01 -1.31
C HIS A 556 -5.37 9.52 -2.06
N PRO A 557 -4.15 9.03 -1.75
CA PRO A 557 -2.90 9.67 -2.15
C PRO A 557 -2.59 9.54 -3.65
N THR A 558 -3.04 8.48 -4.31
CA THR A 558 -2.71 8.17 -5.71
C THR A 558 -3.89 8.35 -6.67
N LEU A 559 -5.06 8.75 -6.16
CA LEU A 559 -6.27 8.87 -6.97
C LEU A 559 -6.17 10.11 -7.86
N GLU A 560 -6.29 9.92 -9.17
CA GLU A 560 -6.22 10.99 -10.17
C GLU A 560 -7.61 11.38 -10.71
N THR A 561 -8.53 10.42 -10.80
CA THR A 561 -9.89 10.63 -11.34
C THR A 561 -10.93 10.07 -10.38
N LEU A 562 -11.88 10.92 -9.98
CA LEU A 562 -12.99 10.55 -9.11
C LEU A 562 -14.31 10.93 -9.76
N VAL A 563 -15.22 9.97 -9.87
CA VAL A 563 -16.59 10.17 -10.33
C VAL A 563 -17.54 9.74 -9.22
N ILE A 564 -18.39 10.64 -8.77
CA ILE A 564 -19.41 10.39 -7.76
C ILE A 564 -20.77 10.60 -8.41
N LYS A 565 -21.69 9.66 -8.21
CA LYS A 565 -23.03 9.72 -8.78
C LYS A 565 -24.09 9.64 -7.70
N ARG A 566 -25.11 10.51 -7.74
CA ARG A 566 -26.28 10.45 -6.85
C ARG A 566 -25.96 10.42 -5.35
N ALA A 567 -24.95 11.18 -4.92
CA ALA A 567 -24.55 11.26 -3.53
C ALA A 567 -25.05 12.56 -2.87
N LYS A 568 -25.28 12.52 -1.56
CA LYS A 568 -25.56 13.66 -0.70
C LYS A 568 -24.36 13.97 0.20
N LEU A 569 -23.98 15.23 0.35
CA LEU A 569 -22.96 15.68 1.30
C LEU A 569 -23.43 16.95 2.03
N ASP A 570 -23.60 16.84 3.34
CA ASP A 570 -24.05 17.92 4.21
C ASP A 570 -22.89 18.78 4.73
N ASP A 571 -23.22 19.78 5.54
CA ASP A 571 -22.31 20.81 6.07
C ASP A 571 -21.29 20.30 7.12
N ARG A 572 -21.31 19.00 7.49
CA ARG A 572 -20.43 18.46 8.53
C ARG A 572 -18.95 18.41 8.10
N GLY A 573 -18.69 18.19 6.82
CA GLY A 573 -17.34 18.14 6.23
C GLY A 573 -16.35 17.19 6.91
N PHE A 574 -15.05 17.53 6.81
CA PHE A 574 -13.96 16.72 7.38
C PHE A 574 -13.71 17.05 8.86
N GLU A 575 -13.43 16.04 9.68
CA GLU A 575 -12.96 16.28 11.04
C GLU A 575 -11.58 16.98 11.03
N PRO A 576 -11.34 17.99 11.91
CA PRO A 576 -10.14 18.84 11.85
C PRO A 576 -8.79 18.11 11.96
N ILE A 577 -8.78 16.86 12.42
CA ILE A 577 -7.58 16.06 12.72
C ILE A 577 -7.06 15.30 11.47
N GLU A 578 -7.88 15.15 10.43
CA GLU A 578 -7.65 14.19 9.35
C GLU A 578 -7.12 14.78 8.04
N ARG A 579 -6.66 16.04 8.04
CA ARG A 579 -6.28 16.75 6.81
C ARG A 579 -4.94 16.22 6.24
N PRO A 580 -4.91 15.51 5.09
CA PRO A 580 -3.67 15.07 4.47
C PRO A 580 -2.90 16.23 3.82
N HIS A 581 -1.61 16.03 3.56
CA HIS A 581 -0.81 16.93 2.73
C HIS A 581 -0.95 16.53 1.26
N ASN A 582 -1.78 17.27 0.52
CA ASN A 582 -1.96 17.27 -0.94
C ASN A 582 -2.23 15.91 -1.61
N THR A 583 -3.32 15.81 -2.40
CA THR A 583 -3.68 14.60 -3.15
C THR A 583 -3.40 14.73 -4.65
N ALA A 584 -3.29 13.59 -5.33
CA ALA A 584 -3.01 13.50 -6.77
C ALA A 584 -4.23 13.78 -7.67
N LEU A 585 -5.37 14.18 -7.11
CA LEU A 585 -6.63 14.31 -7.81
C LEU A 585 -6.57 15.39 -8.90
N LYS A 586 -6.84 15.01 -10.15
CA LYS A 586 -6.82 15.88 -11.34
C LYS A 586 -8.21 16.08 -11.94
N THR A 587 -9.10 15.09 -11.80
CA THR A 587 -10.44 15.12 -12.40
C THR A 587 -11.48 14.75 -11.34
N LEU A 588 -12.46 15.61 -11.14
CA LEU A 588 -13.59 15.41 -10.23
C LEU A 588 -14.92 15.60 -10.96
N HIS A 589 -15.72 14.54 -11.04
CA HIS A 589 -17.05 14.57 -11.62
C HIS A 589 -18.11 14.28 -10.55
N LEU A 590 -19.05 15.20 -10.38
CA LEU A 590 -20.20 15.11 -9.49
C LEU A 590 -21.45 15.05 -10.38
N ILE A 591 -22.07 13.88 -10.46
CA ILE A 591 -23.15 13.60 -11.40
C ILE A 591 -24.45 13.36 -10.63
N GLU A 592 -25.42 14.24 -10.80
CA GLU A 592 -26.72 14.20 -10.10
C GLU A 592 -26.53 14.17 -8.57
N CYS A 593 -25.59 14.93 -8.02
CA CYS A 593 -25.31 14.94 -6.58
C CYS A 593 -25.98 16.13 -5.86
N ASP A 594 -26.31 15.93 -4.58
CA ASP A 594 -26.81 16.96 -3.66
C ASP A 594 -25.70 17.37 -2.67
N ILE A 595 -24.89 18.37 -3.03
CA ILE A 595 -23.65 18.70 -2.31
C ILE A 595 -23.66 20.16 -1.86
N ASN A 596 -23.44 20.35 -0.56
CA ASN A 596 -23.21 21.65 0.05
C ASN A 596 -21.92 22.31 -0.47
N ASP A 597 -21.99 23.60 -0.80
CA ASP A 597 -20.88 24.36 -1.38
C ASP A 597 -19.73 24.64 -0.41
N ASP A 598 -20.00 24.88 0.89
CA ASP A 598 -18.97 25.09 1.90
C ASP A 598 -18.14 23.80 2.07
N THR A 599 -18.80 22.65 2.14
CA THR A 599 -18.12 21.36 2.27
C THR A 599 -17.38 20.96 1.00
N LEU A 600 -17.91 21.32 -0.17
CA LEU A 600 -17.16 21.17 -1.42
C LEU A 600 -15.88 22.00 -1.40
N SER A 601 -15.93 23.23 -0.86
CA SER A 601 -14.73 24.07 -0.69
C SER A 601 -13.69 23.39 0.19
N ASP A 602 -14.10 22.78 1.31
CA ASP A 602 -13.20 22.04 2.21
C ASP A 602 -12.53 20.86 1.50
N VAL A 603 -13.29 20.08 0.72
CA VAL A 603 -12.78 18.94 -0.05
C VAL A 603 -11.77 19.39 -1.11
N LEU A 604 -12.03 20.53 -1.76
CA LEU A 604 -11.19 21.09 -2.80
C LEU A 604 -9.89 21.71 -2.27
N MET A 605 -9.68 21.77 -0.95
CA MET A 605 -8.39 22.15 -0.38
C MET A 605 -7.33 21.04 -0.50
N PHE A 606 -7.73 19.78 -0.69
CA PHE A 606 -6.79 18.66 -0.70
C PHE A 606 -6.05 18.44 -2.02
N PRO A 607 -6.65 18.56 -3.21
CA PRO A 607 -5.93 18.34 -4.46
C PRO A 607 -4.75 19.30 -4.64
N GLU A 608 -3.62 18.79 -5.13
CA GLU A 608 -2.46 19.65 -5.45
C GLU A 608 -2.74 20.56 -6.67
N ALA A 609 -3.38 20.01 -7.70
CA ALA A 609 -3.63 20.68 -8.96
C ALA A 609 -4.81 20.05 -9.72
N LEU A 610 -6.05 20.34 -9.29
CA LEU A 610 -7.25 19.88 -9.98
C LEU A 610 -7.38 20.54 -11.36
N LYS A 611 -7.50 19.73 -12.41
CA LYS A 611 -7.52 20.19 -13.82
C LYS A 611 -8.93 20.25 -14.41
N GLU A 612 -9.79 19.32 -14.02
CA GLU A 612 -11.12 19.18 -14.60
C GLU A 612 -12.16 19.01 -13.49
N PHE A 613 -13.21 19.84 -13.57
CA PHE A 613 -14.37 19.77 -12.70
C PHE A 613 -15.65 19.68 -13.53
N VAL A 614 -16.49 18.70 -13.21
CA VAL A 614 -17.79 18.50 -13.85
C VAL A 614 -18.85 18.37 -12.75
N LEU A 615 -19.90 19.19 -12.85
CA LEU A 615 -21.09 19.12 -12.04
C LEU A 615 -22.31 19.00 -12.96
N THR A 616 -23.07 17.92 -12.87
CA THR A 616 -24.31 17.75 -13.65
C THR A 616 -25.50 17.50 -12.74
N GLN A 617 -26.68 17.96 -13.12
CA GLN A 617 -27.92 17.75 -12.38
C GLN A 617 -29.12 17.77 -13.33
N ARG A 618 -30.18 17.01 -12.98
CA ARG A 618 -31.44 17.01 -13.72
C ARG A 618 -32.17 18.34 -13.59
N GLU A 619 -33.01 18.65 -14.57
CA GLU A 619 -33.87 19.84 -14.53
C GLU A 619 -34.89 19.76 -13.38
N GLU A 620 -35.47 18.58 -13.18
CA GLU A 620 -36.35 18.24 -12.06
C GLU A 620 -35.68 17.13 -11.24
N PRO A 621 -34.89 17.46 -10.20
CA PRO A 621 -34.25 16.46 -9.36
C PRO A 621 -35.29 15.73 -8.49
N GLU A 622 -35.20 14.41 -8.47
CA GLU A 622 -36.01 13.54 -7.61
C GLU A 622 -35.06 12.62 -6.81
N PRO A 623 -35.04 12.70 -5.47
CA PRO A 623 -35.78 13.64 -4.60
C PRO A 623 -35.26 15.09 -4.69
N GLU A 624 -36.04 16.04 -4.13
CA GLU A 624 -35.66 17.46 -4.07
C GLU A 624 -34.30 17.65 -3.36
N LEU A 625 -33.52 18.62 -3.83
CA LEU A 625 -32.18 18.92 -3.29
C LEU A 625 -32.30 19.68 -1.97
N GLU A 626 -31.66 19.16 -0.92
CA GLU A 626 -31.71 19.73 0.43
C GLU A 626 -30.44 20.55 0.73
N GLU A 627 -29.28 20.13 0.22
CA GLU A 627 -27.97 20.70 0.61
C GLU A 627 -27.42 21.66 -0.45
N SER A 628 -27.77 21.44 -1.71
CA SER A 628 -27.23 22.19 -2.85
C SER A 628 -27.65 23.66 -2.81
N SER A 629 -26.70 24.57 -3.05
CA SER A 629 -27.01 25.98 -3.23
C SER A 629 -27.80 26.22 -4.52
N SER A 630 -28.73 27.19 -4.47
CA SER A 630 -29.43 27.69 -5.66
C SER A 630 -28.58 28.64 -6.53
N SER A 631 -27.38 28.98 -6.07
CA SER A 631 -26.51 29.99 -6.67
C SER A 631 -25.24 29.38 -7.27
N ILE A 632 -25.07 29.52 -8.59
CA ILE A 632 -23.85 29.07 -9.28
C ILE A 632 -22.59 29.77 -8.75
N ARG A 633 -22.75 30.97 -8.18
CA ARG A 633 -21.63 31.73 -7.63
C ARG A 633 -20.99 31.03 -6.44
N ASP A 634 -21.76 30.27 -5.67
CA ASP A 634 -21.27 29.63 -4.46
C ASP A 634 -20.36 28.45 -4.85
N TYR A 635 -20.76 27.65 -5.85
CA TYR A 635 -19.90 26.66 -6.48
C TYR A 635 -18.64 27.27 -7.13
N MET A 636 -18.77 28.43 -7.80
CA MET A 636 -17.58 29.14 -8.32
C MET A 636 -16.64 29.60 -7.20
N MET A 637 -17.17 29.96 -6.03
CA MET A 637 -16.36 30.33 -4.86
C MET A 637 -15.63 29.11 -4.29
N ALA A 638 -16.29 27.95 -4.17
CA ALA A 638 -15.66 26.71 -3.75
C ALA A 638 -14.51 26.29 -4.69
N LEU A 639 -14.71 26.43 -6.01
CA LEU A 639 -13.68 26.12 -7.03
C LEU A 639 -12.47 27.08 -7.00
N LYS A 640 -12.55 28.21 -6.29
CA LYS A 640 -11.40 29.13 -6.20
C LYS A 640 -10.19 28.50 -5.53
N GLU A 641 -10.39 27.52 -4.65
CA GLU A 641 -9.28 26.77 -4.04
C GLU A 641 -8.35 26.11 -5.08
N GLN A 642 -8.86 25.86 -6.30
CA GLN A 642 -8.12 25.22 -7.40
C GLN A 642 -7.98 26.12 -8.64
N CYS A 643 -8.25 27.43 -8.53
CA CYS A 643 -8.25 28.36 -9.67
C CYS A 643 -6.91 28.45 -10.42
N HIS A 644 -5.80 28.14 -9.76
CA HIS A 644 -4.46 28.14 -10.36
C HIS A 644 -4.20 26.96 -11.30
N SER A 645 -5.02 25.90 -11.25
CA SER A 645 -4.75 24.65 -11.98
C SER A 645 -5.88 24.17 -12.89
N LEU A 646 -7.12 24.61 -12.63
CA LEU A 646 -8.29 24.23 -13.42
C LEU A 646 -8.15 24.66 -14.89
N GLU A 647 -8.29 23.68 -15.78
CA GLU A 647 -8.25 23.83 -17.24
C GLU A 647 -9.64 23.71 -17.87
N THR A 648 -10.56 22.93 -17.26
CA THR A 648 -11.93 22.72 -17.73
C THR A 648 -12.93 22.77 -16.58
N ILE A 649 -14.01 23.54 -16.75
CA ILE A 649 -15.16 23.57 -15.86
C ILE A 649 -16.42 23.33 -16.68
N THR A 650 -17.19 22.32 -16.28
CA THR A 650 -18.52 22.03 -16.83
C THR A 650 -19.54 22.05 -15.71
N ILE A 651 -20.53 22.93 -15.79
CA ILE A 651 -21.69 22.94 -14.90
C ILE A 651 -22.94 22.83 -15.75
N ASP A 652 -23.49 21.63 -15.80
CA ASP A 652 -24.79 21.31 -16.36
C ASP A 652 -25.81 21.17 -15.22
N PHE A 653 -26.18 22.29 -14.61
CA PHE A 653 -27.14 22.34 -13.51
C PHE A 653 -28.17 23.45 -13.80
N PRO A 654 -29.30 23.11 -14.45
CA PRO A 654 -30.26 24.09 -14.98
C PRO A 654 -30.87 25.02 -13.92
N MET A 655 -31.10 24.53 -12.71
CA MET A 655 -31.76 25.28 -11.63
C MET A 655 -30.88 26.40 -11.05
N LEU A 656 -29.56 26.35 -11.24
CA LEU A 656 -28.68 27.37 -10.70
C LEU A 656 -28.95 28.72 -11.34
N ALA A 657 -29.04 29.74 -10.50
CA ALA A 657 -29.15 31.13 -10.92
C ALA A 657 -27.98 31.94 -10.37
N SER A 658 -27.79 33.15 -10.90
CA SER A 658 -26.95 34.15 -10.25
C SER A 658 -27.66 35.49 -10.26
N GLY A 659 -27.59 36.23 -9.17
CA GLY A 659 -28.07 37.62 -9.13
C GLY A 659 -27.10 38.62 -9.77
N ARG A 660 -25.88 38.19 -10.15
CA ARG A 660 -24.80 39.05 -10.68
C ARG A 660 -23.94 38.29 -11.69
N ALA A 661 -23.24 39.03 -12.55
CA ALA A 661 -22.24 38.45 -13.43
C ALA A 661 -21.12 37.72 -12.65
N LEU A 662 -20.63 36.60 -13.19
CA LEU A 662 -19.54 35.84 -12.62
C LEU A 662 -18.19 36.55 -12.79
N ALA A 663 -17.33 36.39 -11.79
CA ALA A 663 -15.97 36.92 -11.77
C ALA A 663 -14.97 35.76 -11.86
N LEU A 664 -14.54 35.45 -13.08
CA LEU A 664 -13.74 34.26 -13.41
C LEU A 664 -12.28 34.60 -13.79
N ARG A 665 -11.84 35.85 -13.61
CA ARG A 665 -10.47 36.29 -13.97
C ARG A 665 -9.36 35.57 -13.18
N GLU A 666 -9.69 35.06 -12.00
CA GLU A 666 -8.76 34.31 -11.14
C GLU A 666 -8.44 32.91 -11.69
N PHE A 667 -9.29 32.35 -12.57
CA PHE A 667 -9.08 31.05 -13.20
C PHE A 667 -8.10 31.18 -14.37
N VAL A 668 -6.83 31.41 -14.03
CA VAL A 668 -5.80 31.83 -15.00
C VAL A 668 -5.48 30.77 -16.06
N ASN A 669 -5.74 29.49 -15.81
CA ASN A 669 -5.44 28.39 -16.71
C ASN A 669 -6.68 27.78 -17.39
N LEU A 670 -7.88 28.34 -17.13
CA LEU A 670 -9.15 27.80 -17.61
C LEU A 670 -9.29 28.05 -19.12
N LYS A 671 -9.37 26.96 -19.88
CA LYS A 671 -9.49 26.94 -21.35
C LYS A 671 -10.90 26.66 -21.81
N THR A 672 -11.65 25.84 -21.06
CA THR A 672 -13.01 25.43 -21.45
C THR A 672 -13.98 25.71 -20.33
N LEU A 673 -15.03 26.47 -20.63
CA LEU A 673 -16.13 26.75 -19.71
C LEU A 673 -17.45 26.33 -20.38
N ARG A 674 -18.18 25.43 -19.73
CA ARG A 674 -19.51 24.98 -20.20
C ARG A 674 -20.56 25.22 -19.12
N LEU A 675 -21.66 25.87 -19.49
CA LEU A 675 -22.75 26.29 -18.61
C LEU A 675 -24.10 26.01 -19.28
N ASN A 676 -25.21 26.06 -18.54
CA ASN A 676 -26.54 25.91 -19.13
C ASN A 676 -26.96 27.17 -19.89
N TRP A 677 -27.19 28.25 -19.13
CA TRP A 677 -27.81 29.46 -19.63
C TRP A 677 -26.84 30.64 -19.60
N ASP A 678 -27.00 31.57 -20.54
CA ASP A 678 -26.28 32.85 -20.57
C ASP A 678 -26.43 33.64 -19.27
N TYR A 679 -27.63 33.64 -18.67
CA TYR A 679 -27.87 34.31 -17.39
C TYR A 679 -27.08 33.70 -16.23
N GLN A 680 -26.58 32.46 -16.31
CA GLN A 680 -25.71 31.92 -15.26
C GLN A 680 -24.35 32.63 -15.27
N LEU A 681 -23.90 33.08 -16.45
CA LEU A 681 -22.68 33.85 -16.63
C LEU A 681 -22.88 35.34 -16.31
N PHE A 682 -23.98 35.95 -16.79
CA PHE A 682 -24.25 37.40 -16.67
C PHE A 682 -25.18 37.80 -15.50
N GLY A 683 -25.73 36.81 -14.79
CA GLY A 683 -26.82 36.96 -13.82
C GLY A 683 -28.21 36.95 -14.48
N LYS A 684 -29.28 36.78 -13.69
CA LYS A 684 -30.68 36.99 -14.13
C LYS A 684 -31.09 38.47 -14.04
N SER A 685 -32.00 38.92 -14.89
CA SER A 685 -32.51 40.31 -14.81
C SER A 685 -33.22 40.59 -13.50
N THR A 686 -32.94 41.77 -12.95
CA THR A 686 -33.54 42.27 -11.72
C THR A 686 -33.96 43.71 -11.91
N LYS A 687 -34.73 44.28 -10.97
CA LYS A 687 -35.17 45.68 -11.02
C LYS A 687 -34.02 46.72 -11.00
N LYS A 688 -32.76 46.31 -10.85
CA LYS A 688 -31.59 47.19 -10.81
C LYS A 688 -30.80 47.04 -12.12
N PRO A 689 -30.46 48.15 -12.81
CA PRO A 689 -29.69 48.10 -14.05
C PRO A 689 -28.31 47.51 -13.78
N ARG A 690 -27.86 46.58 -14.65
CA ARG A 690 -26.56 45.93 -14.52
C ARG A 690 -25.47 46.75 -15.19
N LEU A 691 -24.47 47.15 -14.40
CA LEU A 691 -23.29 47.91 -14.86
C LEU A 691 -22.03 47.02 -14.94
N HIS A 692 -22.14 45.73 -14.65
CA HIS A 692 -20.99 44.85 -14.44
C HIS A 692 -20.74 43.98 -15.68
N SER A 693 -19.55 44.12 -16.27
CA SER A 693 -19.07 43.19 -17.29
C SER A 693 -18.65 41.86 -16.66
N VAL A 694 -18.81 40.75 -17.40
CA VAL A 694 -18.31 39.44 -16.99
C VAL A 694 -16.79 39.46 -16.97
N GLY A 695 -16.21 38.98 -15.87
CA GLY A 695 -14.78 38.80 -15.77
C GLY A 695 -14.36 37.47 -16.37
N LEU A 696 -14.30 37.34 -17.70
CA LEU A 696 -13.90 36.08 -18.34
C LEU A 696 -12.47 35.66 -17.94
N PRO A 697 -12.17 34.35 -17.92
CA PRO A 697 -10.82 33.85 -17.73
C PRO A 697 -9.88 34.34 -18.84
N PRO A 698 -8.61 34.67 -18.53
CA PRO A 698 -7.68 35.23 -19.51
C PRO A 698 -7.27 34.24 -20.61
N GLU A 699 -7.26 32.95 -20.29
CA GLU A 699 -6.81 31.85 -21.16
C GLU A 699 -7.95 31.05 -21.79
N LEU A 700 -9.20 31.52 -21.65
CA LEU A 700 -10.37 30.82 -22.18
C LEU A 700 -10.29 30.69 -23.70
N GLU A 701 -10.48 29.48 -24.20
CA GLU A 701 -10.47 29.12 -25.62
C GLU A 701 -11.88 28.77 -26.12
N THR A 702 -12.66 28.06 -25.31
CA THR A 702 -14.00 27.57 -25.65
C THR A 702 -15.02 27.93 -24.58
N LEU A 703 -16.13 28.57 -25.00
CA LEU A 703 -17.33 28.79 -24.19
C LEU A 703 -18.49 28.02 -24.79
N GLU A 704 -19.19 27.24 -23.98
CA GLU A 704 -20.33 26.43 -24.42
C GLU A 704 -21.56 26.68 -23.54
N PHE A 705 -22.71 26.81 -24.19
CA PHE A 705 -24.01 26.87 -23.53
C PHE A 705 -24.85 25.65 -23.92
N PHE A 706 -25.27 24.87 -22.91
CA PHE A 706 -26.11 23.68 -23.10
C PHE A 706 -27.55 24.04 -23.45
N ASN A 707 -28.00 25.27 -23.16
CA ASN A 707 -29.36 25.71 -23.47
C ASN A 707 -29.35 26.88 -24.48
N PRO A 708 -30.48 27.10 -25.18
CA PRO A 708 -30.61 28.19 -26.14
C PRO A 708 -30.37 29.57 -25.50
N LEU A 709 -29.70 30.45 -26.27
CA LEU A 709 -29.49 31.84 -25.89
C LEU A 709 -30.77 32.68 -26.02
N GLY A 710 -30.82 33.83 -25.35
CA GLY A 710 -31.80 34.88 -25.69
C GLY A 710 -33.10 34.85 -24.90
N THR A 711 -33.14 34.17 -23.75
CA THR A 711 -34.32 34.19 -22.86
C THR A 711 -34.46 35.51 -22.07
N ASP A 712 -33.41 36.32 -22.02
CA ASP A 712 -33.34 37.61 -21.32
C ASP A 712 -32.68 38.65 -22.24
N GLU A 713 -33.44 39.66 -22.67
CA GLU A 713 -32.95 40.72 -23.60
C GLU A 713 -31.75 41.49 -23.03
N GLU A 714 -31.76 41.80 -21.72
CA GLU A 714 -30.65 42.51 -21.07
C GLU A 714 -29.38 41.65 -21.05
N VAL A 715 -29.52 40.34 -20.82
CA VAL A 715 -28.40 39.39 -20.87
C VAL A 715 -27.87 39.22 -22.29
N THR A 716 -28.76 39.21 -23.29
CA THR A 716 -28.40 39.11 -24.71
C THR A 716 -27.53 40.30 -25.13
N ASP A 717 -27.91 41.52 -24.74
CA ASP A 717 -27.13 42.72 -24.98
C ASP A 717 -25.76 42.68 -24.29
N LEU A 718 -25.71 42.18 -23.05
CA LEU A 718 -24.47 42.02 -22.29
C LEU A 718 -23.53 40.98 -22.92
N LEU A 719 -24.09 39.87 -23.44
CA LEU A 719 -23.33 38.85 -24.16
C LEU A 719 -22.77 39.41 -25.47
N ALA A 720 -23.58 40.11 -26.26
CA ALA A 720 -23.13 40.77 -27.49
C ALA A 720 -22.01 41.79 -27.21
N SER A 721 -22.16 42.60 -26.17
CA SER A 721 -21.14 43.56 -25.71
C SER A 721 -19.85 42.86 -25.26
N ALA A 722 -19.97 41.77 -24.52
CA ALA A 722 -18.82 40.97 -24.10
C ALA A 722 -18.05 40.40 -25.31
N ILE A 723 -18.76 39.86 -26.29
CA ILE A 723 -18.19 39.31 -27.55
C ILE A 723 -17.44 40.41 -28.32
N GLN A 724 -18.03 41.60 -28.48
CA GLN A 724 -17.38 42.73 -29.15
C GLN A 724 -16.08 43.16 -28.44
N SER A 725 -15.99 42.96 -27.13
CA SER A 725 -14.83 43.31 -26.31
C SER A 725 -13.74 42.23 -26.20
N LEU A 726 -13.91 41.04 -26.81
CA LEU A 726 -13.02 39.88 -26.63
C LEU A 726 -11.55 40.18 -26.97
N HIS A 727 -11.29 40.99 -28.00
CA HIS A 727 -9.94 41.44 -28.37
C HIS A 727 -9.19 42.17 -27.23
N ILE A 728 -9.91 42.67 -26.22
CA ILE A 728 -9.36 43.30 -25.02
C ILE A 728 -9.41 42.34 -23.84
N THR A 729 -10.55 41.67 -23.63
CA THR A 729 -10.87 40.96 -22.38
C THR A 729 -10.48 39.48 -22.40
N CYS A 730 -10.53 38.80 -23.54
CA CYS A 730 -10.23 37.37 -23.68
C CYS A 730 -9.78 37.04 -25.11
N ARG A 731 -8.49 37.28 -25.40
CA ARG A 731 -7.93 37.18 -26.77
C ARG A 731 -7.78 35.76 -27.31
N LYS A 732 -7.82 34.76 -26.43
CA LYS A 732 -7.58 33.36 -26.78
C LYS A 732 -8.85 32.60 -27.12
N MET A 733 -10.02 33.22 -26.90
CA MET A 733 -11.31 32.62 -27.20
C MET A 733 -11.46 32.45 -28.71
N LYS A 734 -11.64 31.19 -29.13
CA LYS A 734 -11.71 30.76 -30.53
C LYS A 734 -13.05 30.15 -30.87
N GLU A 735 -13.76 29.61 -29.89
CA GLU A 735 -14.99 28.87 -30.15
C GLU A 735 -16.10 29.24 -29.15
N LEU A 736 -17.29 29.51 -29.70
CA LEU A 736 -18.53 29.62 -28.96
C LEU A 736 -19.46 28.51 -29.46
N ILE A 737 -19.87 27.63 -28.56
CA ILE A 737 -20.76 26.49 -28.85
C ILE A 737 -22.13 26.78 -28.23
N VAL A 738 -23.19 26.65 -29.01
CA VAL A 738 -24.57 26.91 -28.55
C VAL A 738 -25.53 25.83 -29.05
N LEU A 739 -26.50 25.47 -28.22
CA LEU A 739 -27.63 24.62 -28.62
C LEU A 739 -28.71 25.47 -29.31
N VAL A 740 -29.25 24.99 -30.43
CA VAL A 740 -30.40 25.59 -31.12
C VAL A 740 -31.47 24.52 -31.30
N GLU A 741 -32.62 24.71 -30.65
CA GLU A 741 -33.77 23.80 -30.75
C GLU A 741 -34.96 24.44 -31.51
N GLU A 742 -35.48 25.57 -31.04
CA GLU A 742 -36.67 26.24 -31.62
C GLU A 742 -36.47 27.73 -31.96
N THR A 743 -35.63 28.43 -31.21
CA THR A 743 -35.34 29.86 -31.40
C THR A 743 -34.02 30.08 -32.13
N GLU A 744 -34.04 30.89 -33.19
CA GLU A 744 -32.82 31.36 -33.85
C GLU A 744 -31.93 32.12 -32.86
N ILE A 745 -30.61 32.01 -33.05
CA ILE A 745 -29.63 32.77 -32.26
C ILE A 745 -29.91 34.26 -32.42
N PRO A 746 -29.97 35.05 -31.31
CA PRO A 746 -30.25 36.48 -31.38
C PRO A 746 -29.35 37.21 -32.38
N LYS A 747 -29.94 38.12 -33.17
CA LYS A 747 -29.26 38.81 -34.29
C LYS A 747 -28.07 39.62 -33.79
N GLU A 748 -28.23 40.27 -32.65
CA GLU A 748 -27.21 41.08 -31.98
C GLU A 748 -25.97 40.24 -31.63
N VAL A 749 -26.18 39.00 -31.20
CA VAL A 749 -25.10 38.04 -30.88
C VAL A 749 -24.43 37.56 -32.17
N LEU A 750 -25.19 37.22 -33.22
CA LEU A 750 -24.63 36.83 -34.52
C LEU A 750 -23.79 37.94 -35.16
N GLU A 751 -24.26 39.19 -35.10
CA GLU A 751 -23.51 40.36 -35.58
C GLU A 751 -22.24 40.60 -34.76
N ALA A 752 -22.32 40.47 -33.43
CA ALA A 752 -21.16 40.56 -32.55
C ALA A 752 -20.11 39.49 -32.89
N ILE A 753 -20.51 38.23 -33.14
CA ILE A 753 -19.60 37.15 -33.53
C ILE A 753 -18.94 37.45 -34.88
N LYS A 754 -19.72 37.87 -35.89
CA LYS A 754 -19.19 38.25 -37.22
C LYS A 754 -18.17 39.38 -37.15
N SER A 755 -18.26 40.25 -36.14
CA SER A 755 -17.27 41.31 -35.92
C SER A 755 -15.90 40.81 -35.41
N GLN A 756 -15.82 39.58 -34.90
CA GLN A 756 -14.61 38.97 -34.33
C GLN A 756 -14.06 37.89 -35.25
N SER A 757 -13.04 38.19 -36.05
CA SER A 757 -12.44 37.24 -37.00
C SER A 757 -11.79 36.00 -36.35
N GLN A 758 -11.50 36.05 -35.06
CA GLN A 758 -10.89 34.96 -34.30
C GLN A 758 -11.89 33.96 -33.72
N LEU A 759 -13.20 34.28 -33.72
CA LEU A 759 -14.24 33.51 -33.04
C LEU A 759 -15.08 32.71 -34.05
N ARG A 760 -15.13 31.39 -33.87
CA ARG A 760 -16.00 30.47 -34.58
C ARG A 760 -17.25 30.17 -33.76
N LEU A 761 -18.41 30.19 -34.41
CA LEU A 761 -19.67 29.70 -33.85
C LEU A 761 -19.90 28.25 -34.29
N SER A 762 -20.13 27.36 -33.32
CA SER A 762 -20.50 25.97 -33.56
C SER A 762 -21.91 25.75 -32.99
N VAL A 763 -22.83 25.26 -33.83
CA VAL A 763 -24.25 25.08 -33.44
C VAL A 763 -24.55 23.60 -33.32
N ILE A 764 -25.10 23.19 -32.18
CA ILE A 764 -25.59 21.83 -31.94
C ILE A 764 -27.11 21.84 -32.17
N GLY A 765 -27.61 20.94 -33.02
CA GLY A 765 -29.06 20.80 -33.28
C GLY A 765 -29.60 21.57 -34.50
N GLY A 766 -28.80 22.43 -35.14
CA GLY A 766 -29.14 23.06 -36.42
C GLY A 766 -28.79 22.19 -37.63
N GLU A 767 -29.56 22.28 -38.72
CA GLU A 767 -29.20 21.62 -39.99
C GLU A 767 -27.81 22.09 -40.45
N GLU A 768 -26.93 21.13 -40.79
CA GLU A 768 -25.70 21.39 -41.54
C GLU A 768 -26.05 21.91 -42.93
N ASP A 769 -26.31 23.22 -43.06
CA ASP A 769 -26.19 23.85 -44.37
C ASP A 769 -24.70 24.04 -44.68
N ARG A 770 -24.25 23.14 -45.54
CA ARG A 770 -22.93 23.10 -46.19
C ARG A 770 -22.60 24.45 -46.83
N ASP A 771 -21.38 24.94 -46.57
CA ASP A 771 -20.61 25.80 -47.49
C ASP A 771 -20.68 25.19 -48.92
N ASP A 772 -20.88 25.87 -50.05
CA ASP A 772 -20.33 27.11 -50.65
C ASP A 772 -21.07 27.29 -52.03
N PRO A 773 -20.73 28.23 -52.95
CA PRO A 773 -20.68 29.70 -52.90
C PRO A 773 -21.46 30.36 -54.09
N GLU A 774 -21.83 31.65 -53.99
CA GLU A 774 -21.88 32.59 -55.14
C GLU A 774 -21.54 34.02 -54.70
#